data_AF-C5KPS3-F1
#
_entry.id   AF-C5KPS3-F1
#
_cell.length_a   1.000
_cell.length_b   1.000
_cell.length_c   1.000
_cell.angle_alpha   90.00
_cell.angle_beta   90.00
_cell.angle_gamma   90.00
#
_symmetry.space_group_name_H-M   'P 1'
#
loop_
_entity.id
_entity.type
_entity.pdbx_description
1 polymer ?
#
loop_
_entity_poly.entity_id
_entity_poly.type
_entity_poly.pdbx_seq_one_letter_code
_entity_poly.pdbx_strand_id
1 'polypeptide(L)'
;MSRAVSQSEGDKLVKKNASEGCKSTMDAISVFTFFWSQLMLLQCVKLFFIFKSSRTVENAIPLVALGSVDFLALVKPHCRYVTMGSLLVGFIVIFLTGHYSNHIFIDIALGLCVFLTYKRDRSEWVNRTTWAMRATVIALYVVTGIDKMNDGWASHEYSCCILMFAGFVGLPVFKLWVPSWAPWDLMPHVAVIIEMALPIALILGAAKGNYLWFRFVCFWGALFHCVLAEPLSPMSVYPFTMAMAPMYTFVLPEQAALVADKIVNWLNVQPVLRWGSFLGIFFSIVGVWPQFMAPELNGAMPFEYPPYGLWAFAAVWSLYSCVYFLCVTIWPTLQSDIPVERVYARGSLLGSLPWIFICCLAACPYLGIRNYPALAMFSNLRTEGGQPNSFVFGDDFDFLGYQRDYVTVHSSNIASIEWLQVDLGQLFTNETKRFLHEYNISSEFWIAPPAKGWPYPPTRDFVPYSVPFVELRRRVAEIEDFPRSAYINYTRTKAPPQLRLGKVWDLLGVSHPMAHLDHPVSRDFIYNISVRGTEDFKDLETPLTSMVDVKHRRRASYAHKLEFQVGKHRGGENMKVPHKVPKHPLLDTDQNMNEIVTYADLKLRTEPPKDPPPGIKLDLDNAFVVFLSGKWLQHKATIGDIIQTERIKRKQAGDQIVFGSVLLVGTKDWTLMGKPVIPYAKVHFVAYVLQSPVVPIVAAVALYYYTYGSLGSAKLWLILIYLLVDLSKGLIVSWSLANKDPGKTPSEISILFVKDVVSLAMGYAVSKLMGNDGNNKVNVLGYDTFRFLPVALLFMTSQTCALKALSYLDPGTFKLLLQVCLPTIAFFSWCFLGRLYTRRQILCVTGVFIFSILFYVAKSRQETADVVATSAVGLMYTIVFVLSSCSGSILSEKLLKTTGDPLPIQVVHMKSCSVMIGFVAFTTHWLNQGLEGTSWNALIHWDQPYITKRLSSTTKNVTQAGSTALTYALTMVLGKNVFKVLLIGRYGFGTIRIRPNRPFSYRRLLSSRTHTSRRKHSAVDKAIRCPKMNTIVYWTQE
;
A
#
# COMPACT_ATOMS: atom_id res chain seq x y z
N MET A 1 -16.29 29.71 65.28
CA MET A 1 -17.18 28.93 64.39
C MET A 1 -17.37 29.55 63.00
N SER A 2 -17.50 30.88 62.82
CA SER A 2 -17.69 31.47 61.46
C SER A 2 -16.48 31.35 60.51
N ARG A 3 -15.24 31.29 61.03
CA ARG A 3 -14.02 31.04 60.21
C ARG A 3 -13.89 29.61 59.69
N ALA A 4 -14.48 28.61 60.37
CA ALA A 4 -14.41 27.21 59.94
C ALA A 4 -15.40 26.89 58.81
N VAL A 5 -16.51 27.64 58.72
CA VAL A 5 -17.53 27.48 57.68
C VAL A 5 -17.06 28.11 56.35
N SER A 6 -16.38 29.26 56.40
CA SER A 6 -15.88 29.91 55.18
C SER A 6 -14.70 29.18 54.54
N GLN A 7 -13.83 28.52 55.33
CA GLN A 7 -12.80 27.63 54.77
C GLN A 7 -13.40 26.38 54.12
N SER A 8 -14.48 25.83 54.68
CA SER A 8 -15.14 24.64 54.10
C SER A 8 -15.83 24.93 52.75
N GLU A 9 -16.42 26.12 52.59
CA GLU A 9 -17.03 26.51 51.31
C GLU A 9 -15.99 26.95 50.28
N GLY A 10 -14.94 27.65 50.70
CA GLY A 10 -13.79 27.96 49.84
C GLY A 10 -13.12 26.70 49.30
N ASP A 11 -12.86 25.71 50.16
CA ASP A 11 -12.27 24.43 49.75
C ASP A 11 -13.22 23.61 48.88
N LYS A 12 -14.54 23.68 49.10
CA LYS A 12 -15.52 23.05 48.21
C LYS A 12 -15.59 23.73 46.85
N LEU A 13 -15.48 25.06 46.78
CA LEU A 13 -15.50 25.80 45.51
C LEU A 13 -14.19 25.62 44.73
N VAL A 14 -13.05 25.61 45.42
CA VAL A 14 -11.73 25.31 44.83
C VAL A 14 -11.67 23.86 44.37
N LYS A 15 -12.17 22.89 45.15
CA LYS A 15 -12.29 21.49 44.69
C LYS A 15 -13.28 21.32 43.54
N LYS A 16 -14.39 22.08 43.52
CA LYS A 16 -15.35 22.05 42.41
C LYS A 16 -14.73 22.62 41.12
N ASN A 17 -14.08 23.77 41.20
CA ASN A 17 -13.40 24.40 40.06
C ASN A 17 -12.16 23.60 39.60
N ALA A 18 -11.45 22.94 40.51
CA ALA A 18 -10.38 22.00 40.16
C ALA A 18 -10.91 20.70 39.53
N SER A 19 -12.09 20.22 39.93
CA SER A 19 -12.75 19.03 39.35
C SER A 19 -13.44 19.30 38.01
N GLU A 20 -13.82 20.55 37.74
CA GLU A 20 -14.31 21.04 36.43
C GLU A 20 -13.14 21.43 35.49
N GLY A 21 -11.92 21.49 36.03
CA GLY A 21 -10.67 21.65 35.30
C GLY A 21 -10.40 20.46 34.38
N CYS A 22 -10.89 20.56 33.14
CA CYS A 22 -10.50 19.75 31.98
C CYS A 22 -10.44 18.24 32.26
N LYS A 23 -11.61 17.61 32.47
CA LYS A 23 -11.71 16.15 32.30
C LYS A 23 -11.19 15.81 30.90
N SER A 24 -10.03 15.16 30.84
CA SER A 24 -9.44 14.64 29.62
C SER A 24 -10.52 13.89 28.84
N THR A 25 -10.70 14.23 27.56
CA THR A 25 -11.70 13.55 26.72
C THR A 25 -11.26 12.13 26.36
N MET A 26 -9.97 11.85 26.56
CA MET A 26 -9.33 10.56 26.31
C MET A 26 -8.94 9.88 27.62
N ASP A 27 -8.97 8.56 27.60
CA ASP A 27 -8.41 7.69 28.63
C ASP A 27 -7.47 6.65 28.01
N ALA A 28 -6.81 5.85 28.84
CA ALA A 28 -5.85 4.85 28.38
C ALA A 28 -6.46 3.82 27.42
N ILE A 29 -7.72 3.44 27.60
CA ILE A 29 -8.41 2.53 26.66
C ILE A 29 -8.62 3.18 25.30
N SER A 30 -8.87 4.49 25.26
CA SER A 30 -8.98 5.22 24.00
C SER A 30 -7.63 5.25 23.26
N VAL A 31 -6.54 5.52 23.98
CA VAL A 31 -5.19 5.52 23.41
C VAL A 31 -4.80 4.10 22.96
N PHE A 32 -5.12 3.08 23.74
CA PHE A 32 -4.96 1.68 23.35
C PHE A 32 -5.74 1.36 22.08
N THR A 33 -7.03 1.72 22.02
CA THR A 33 -7.90 1.48 20.87
C THR A 33 -7.33 2.12 19.62
N PHE A 34 -6.75 3.31 19.75
CA PHE A 34 -6.07 3.98 18.67
C PHE A 34 -4.85 3.18 18.15
N PHE A 35 -3.88 2.84 19.01
CA PHE A 35 -2.71 2.07 18.57
C PHE A 35 -3.08 0.67 18.07
N TRP A 36 -4.00 -0.01 18.75
CA TRP A 36 -4.52 -1.33 18.36
C TRP A 36 -5.15 -1.31 16.97
N SER A 37 -6.01 -0.33 16.68
CA SER A 37 -6.63 -0.22 15.35
C SER A 37 -5.62 0.04 14.23
N GLN A 38 -4.51 0.74 14.51
CA GLN A 38 -3.43 0.93 13.53
C GLN A 38 -2.67 -0.38 13.28
N LEU A 39 -2.38 -1.13 14.34
CA LEU A 39 -1.77 -2.45 14.24
C LEU A 39 -2.65 -3.42 13.44
N MET A 40 -3.96 -3.45 13.70
CA MET A 40 -4.90 -4.31 12.97
C MET A 40 -5.12 -3.87 11.52
N LEU A 41 -5.14 -2.55 11.23
CA LEU A 41 -5.16 -2.06 9.85
C LEU A 41 -3.92 -2.48 9.05
N LEU A 42 -2.75 -2.59 9.69
CA LEU A 42 -1.59 -3.17 9.03
C LEU A 42 -1.78 -4.66 8.73
N GLN A 43 -2.39 -5.41 9.65
CA GLN A 43 -2.76 -6.79 9.40
C GLN A 43 -3.73 -6.87 8.20
N CYS A 44 -4.68 -5.93 8.05
CA CYS A 44 -5.51 -5.83 6.83
C CYS A 44 -4.65 -5.70 5.57
N VAL A 45 -3.66 -4.79 5.56
CA VAL A 45 -2.82 -4.57 4.38
C VAL A 45 -1.97 -5.81 4.07
N LYS A 46 -1.38 -6.43 5.08
CA LYS A 46 -0.69 -7.72 4.95
C LYS A 46 -1.59 -8.78 4.32
N LEU A 47 -2.81 -8.93 4.84
CA LEU A 47 -3.77 -9.90 4.35
C LEU A 47 -4.20 -9.61 2.91
N PHE A 48 -4.35 -8.34 2.55
CA PHE A 48 -4.60 -7.96 1.17
C PHE A 48 -3.50 -8.45 0.22
N PHE A 49 -2.22 -8.34 0.61
CA PHE A 49 -1.11 -8.85 -0.20
C PHE A 49 -1.06 -10.37 -0.28
N ILE A 50 -1.32 -11.06 0.84
CA ILE A 50 -1.39 -12.53 0.88
C ILE A 50 -2.56 -13.00 -0.02
N PHE A 51 -3.75 -12.45 0.16
CA PHE A 51 -4.96 -12.84 -0.57
C PHE A 51 -4.99 -12.41 -2.03
N LYS A 52 -4.13 -11.47 -2.46
CA LYS A 52 -3.95 -11.17 -3.89
C LYS A 52 -3.67 -12.43 -4.72
N SER A 53 -3.00 -13.42 -4.11
CA SER A 53 -2.73 -14.73 -4.72
C SER A 53 -3.96 -15.65 -4.77
N SER A 54 -4.81 -15.63 -3.74
CA SER A 54 -6.01 -16.46 -3.60
C SER A 54 -7.27 -15.62 -3.84
N ARG A 55 -7.76 -15.55 -5.09
CA ARG A 55 -8.92 -14.73 -5.50
C ARG A 55 -10.29 -15.20 -4.95
N THR A 56 -10.41 -15.61 -3.69
CA THR A 56 -11.65 -16.10 -3.09
C THR A 56 -12.39 -14.99 -2.34
N VAL A 57 -13.71 -14.90 -2.54
CA VAL A 57 -14.61 -13.92 -1.89
C VAL A 57 -14.60 -14.08 -0.36
N GLU A 58 -14.39 -15.30 0.13
CA GLU A 58 -14.34 -15.65 1.55
C GLU A 58 -13.25 -14.86 2.30
N ASN A 59 -12.14 -14.55 1.64
CA ASN A 59 -11.04 -13.78 2.22
C ASN A 59 -11.29 -12.26 2.25
N ALA A 60 -12.24 -11.76 1.45
CA ALA A 60 -12.57 -10.34 1.41
C ALA A 60 -13.45 -9.92 2.60
N ILE A 61 -14.29 -10.81 3.13
CA ILE A 61 -15.22 -10.48 4.22
C ILE A 61 -14.48 -10.11 5.51
N PRO A 62 -13.53 -10.93 6.02
CA PRO A 62 -12.78 -10.57 7.23
C PRO A 62 -11.96 -9.29 7.04
N LEU A 63 -11.41 -9.08 5.83
CA LEU A 63 -10.63 -7.88 5.49
C LEU A 63 -11.49 -6.60 5.55
N VAL A 64 -12.67 -6.61 4.93
CA VAL A 64 -13.58 -5.44 4.92
C VAL A 64 -14.14 -5.20 6.32
N ALA A 65 -14.48 -6.26 7.06
CA ALA A 65 -14.97 -6.16 8.43
C ALA A 65 -13.92 -5.52 9.34
N LEU A 66 -12.67 -6.02 9.30
CA LEU A 66 -11.56 -5.50 10.10
C LEU A 66 -11.25 -4.04 9.73
N GLY A 67 -11.08 -3.75 8.44
CA GLY A 67 -10.82 -2.40 7.97
C GLY A 67 -11.92 -1.40 8.35
N SER A 68 -13.19 -1.83 8.34
CA SER A 68 -14.33 -0.98 8.72
C SER A 68 -14.38 -0.71 10.22
N VAL A 69 -14.22 -1.74 11.05
CA VAL A 69 -14.30 -1.58 12.51
C VAL A 69 -13.09 -0.83 13.05
N ASP A 70 -11.90 -1.04 12.50
CA ASP A 70 -10.69 -0.33 12.92
C ASP A 70 -10.69 1.11 12.44
N PHE A 71 -11.24 1.38 11.25
CA PHE A 71 -11.51 2.76 10.85
C PHE A 71 -12.46 3.45 11.84
N LEU A 72 -13.53 2.78 12.26
CA LEU A 72 -14.41 3.31 13.31
C LEU A 72 -13.68 3.47 14.65
N ALA A 73 -12.76 2.58 14.99
CA ALA A 73 -11.96 2.61 16.23
C ALA A 73 -11.02 3.81 16.26
N LEU A 74 -10.38 4.14 15.13
CA LEU A 74 -9.62 5.38 14.94
C LEU A 74 -10.51 6.62 15.11
N VAL A 75 -11.73 6.56 14.58
CA VAL A 75 -12.67 7.70 14.57
C VAL A 75 -13.34 7.93 15.93
N LYS A 76 -13.65 6.85 16.66
CA LYS A 76 -14.32 6.86 17.97
C LYS A 76 -13.61 5.96 18.97
N PRO A 77 -12.35 6.25 19.32
CA PRO A 77 -11.57 5.41 20.25
C PRO A 77 -12.16 5.39 21.68
N HIS A 78 -12.98 6.38 22.03
CA HIS A 78 -13.70 6.43 23.31
C HIS A 78 -14.95 5.52 23.34
N CYS A 79 -15.37 4.94 22.21
CA CYS A 79 -16.56 4.10 22.15
C CYS A 79 -16.22 2.65 22.52
N ARG A 80 -16.66 2.19 23.70
CA ARG A 80 -16.40 0.82 24.18
C ARG A 80 -16.85 -0.28 23.21
N TYR A 81 -17.96 -0.08 22.51
CA TYR A 81 -18.49 -1.07 21.56
C TYR A 81 -17.60 -1.19 20.33
N VAL A 82 -16.98 -0.09 19.92
CA VAL A 82 -16.05 -0.07 18.79
C VAL A 82 -14.74 -0.74 19.17
N THR A 83 -14.21 -0.48 20.38
CA THR A 83 -13.05 -1.20 20.92
C THR A 83 -13.30 -2.70 20.97
N MET A 84 -14.45 -3.13 21.50
CA MET A 84 -14.79 -4.57 21.58
C MET A 84 -15.03 -5.20 20.21
N GLY A 85 -15.67 -4.47 19.29
CA GLY A 85 -15.82 -4.91 17.91
C GLY A 85 -14.47 -5.12 17.22
N SER A 86 -13.54 -4.16 17.38
CA SER A 86 -12.19 -4.25 16.83
C SER A 86 -11.42 -5.43 17.41
N LEU A 87 -11.47 -5.66 18.72
CA LEU A 87 -10.85 -6.83 19.36
C LEU A 87 -11.44 -8.15 18.85
N LEU A 88 -12.77 -8.26 18.80
CA LEU A 88 -13.45 -9.49 18.37
C LEU A 88 -13.15 -9.81 16.90
N VAL A 89 -13.27 -8.83 16.01
CA VAL A 89 -12.97 -9.02 14.58
C VAL A 89 -11.48 -9.28 14.38
N GLY A 90 -10.61 -8.60 15.14
CA GLY A 90 -9.16 -8.88 15.17
C GLY A 90 -8.86 -10.33 15.53
N PHE A 91 -9.47 -10.88 16.59
CA PHE A 91 -9.31 -12.29 16.96
C PHE A 91 -9.80 -13.24 15.89
N ILE A 92 -10.96 -12.97 15.27
CA ILE A 92 -11.50 -13.79 14.17
C ILE A 92 -10.50 -13.80 13.01
N VAL A 93 -9.98 -12.63 12.62
CA VAL A 93 -9.00 -12.52 11.54
C VAL A 93 -7.70 -13.25 11.88
N ILE A 94 -7.17 -13.05 13.09
CA ILE A 94 -5.98 -13.75 13.57
C ILE A 94 -6.17 -15.28 13.51
N PHE A 95 -7.33 -15.78 13.95
CA PHE A 95 -7.64 -17.20 13.96
C PHE A 95 -7.82 -17.78 12.54
N LEU A 96 -8.51 -17.06 11.66
CA LEU A 96 -8.76 -17.50 10.28
C LEU A 96 -7.50 -17.52 9.42
N THR A 97 -6.53 -16.65 9.71
CA THR A 97 -5.37 -16.44 8.82
C THR A 97 -4.19 -17.35 9.11
N GLY A 98 -4.18 -18.05 10.25
CA GLY A 98 -3.37 -19.26 10.49
C GLY A 98 -1.84 -19.13 10.44
N HIS A 99 -1.29 -17.98 10.05
CA HIS A 99 0.15 -17.77 9.91
C HIS A 99 0.75 -17.25 11.23
N TYR A 100 0.83 -18.13 12.22
CA TYR A 100 1.30 -17.81 13.58
C TYR A 100 2.81 -17.53 13.63
N SER A 101 3.15 -16.26 13.49
CA SER A 101 4.40 -15.68 14.00
C SER A 101 4.16 -15.24 15.45
N ASN A 102 5.17 -15.17 16.31
CA ASN A 102 5.02 -15.00 17.77
C ASN A 102 4.35 -13.70 18.15
N HIS A 103 4.55 -12.66 17.34
CA HIS A 103 3.85 -11.39 17.55
C HIS A 103 2.33 -11.59 17.53
N ILE A 104 1.80 -12.60 16.85
CA ILE A 104 0.38 -12.94 16.89
C ILE A 104 -0.05 -13.45 18.27
N PHE A 105 0.76 -14.27 18.94
CA PHE A 105 0.45 -14.69 20.31
C PHE A 105 0.49 -13.52 21.29
N ILE A 106 1.39 -12.57 21.05
CA ILE A 106 1.46 -11.31 21.80
C ILE A 106 0.24 -10.44 21.50
N ASP A 107 -0.21 -10.34 20.24
CA ASP A 107 -1.44 -9.64 19.84
C ASP A 107 -2.68 -10.26 20.49
N ILE A 108 -2.71 -11.61 20.58
CA ILE A 108 -3.77 -12.34 21.29
C ILE A 108 -3.73 -12.00 22.78
N ALA A 109 -2.58 -12.10 23.43
CA ALA A 109 -2.44 -11.78 24.86
C ALA A 109 -2.83 -10.32 25.14
N LEU A 110 -2.36 -9.40 24.30
CA LEU A 110 -2.69 -7.97 24.33
C LEU A 110 -4.19 -7.72 24.24
N GLY A 111 -4.85 -8.31 23.24
CA GLY A 111 -6.28 -8.20 23.06
C GLY A 111 -7.05 -8.80 24.25
N LEU A 112 -6.60 -9.94 24.76
CA LEU A 112 -7.23 -10.63 25.89
C LEU A 112 -7.11 -9.81 27.18
N CYS A 113 -6.01 -9.10 27.42
CA CYS A 113 -5.88 -8.17 28.55
C CYS A 113 -7.03 -7.15 28.55
N VAL A 114 -7.37 -6.58 27.40
CA VAL A 114 -8.42 -5.56 27.31
C VAL A 114 -9.82 -6.17 27.29
N PHE A 115 -9.99 -7.29 26.58
CA PHE A 115 -11.27 -7.98 26.42
C PHE A 115 -11.75 -8.61 27.73
N LEU A 116 -10.90 -9.39 28.41
CA LEU A 116 -11.27 -10.12 29.64
C LEU A 116 -11.45 -9.22 30.86
N THR A 117 -10.89 -8.01 30.82
CA THR A 117 -11.02 -7.03 31.92
C THR A 117 -12.18 -6.06 31.74
N TYR A 118 -13.01 -6.26 30.71
CA TYR A 118 -14.15 -5.39 30.41
C TYR A 118 -15.06 -5.12 31.60
N LYS A 119 -15.36 -3.83 31.80
CA LYS A 119 -16.40 -3.37 32.71
C LYS A 119 -17.25 -2.27 32.09
N ARG A 120 -18.49 -2.19 32.57
CA ARG A 120 -19.44 -1.16 32.15
C ARG A 120 -18.98 0.24 32.59
N ASP A 121 -18.43 0.32 33.81
CA ASP A 121 -17.72 1.51 34.28
C ASP A 121 -16.34 1.60 33.62
N ARG A 122 -16.05 2.77 33.05
CA ARG A 122 -14.86 2.98 32.22
C ARG A 122 -13.61 3.15 33.06
N SER A 123 -13.69 3.80 34.22
CA SER A 123 -12.58 3.89 35.17
C SER A 123 -12.18 2.53 35.71
N GLU A 124 -13.17 1.70 36.11
CA GLU A 124 -12.89 0.34 36.57
C GLU A 124 -12.25 -0.51 35.47
N TRP A 125 -12.72 -0.39 34.22
CA TRP A 125 -12.13 -1.08 33.08
C TRP A 125 -10.66 -0.66 32.88
N VAL A 126 -10.35 0.64 32.85
CA VAL A 126 -8.97 1.15 32.74
C VAL A 126 -8.08 0.56 33.84
N ASN A 127 -8.55 0.54 35.09
CA ASN A 127 -7.75 0.03 36.22
C ASN A 127 -7.47 -1.47 36.11
N ARG A 128 -8.48 -2.28 35.79
CA ARG A 128 -8.32 -3.73 35.61
C ARG A 128 -7.42 -4.07 34.42
N THR A 129 -7.59 -3.36 33.30
CA THR A 129 -6.73 -3.51 32.13
C THR A 129 -5.29 -3.09 32.44
N THR A 130 -5.09 -2.00 33.18
CA THR A 130 -3.76 -1.53 33.60
C THR A 130 -3.02 -2.61 34.38
N TRP A 131 -3.69 -3.23 35.35
CA TRP A 131 -3.10 -4.33 36.13
C TRP A 131 -2.74 -5.53 35.25
N ALA A 132 -3.68 -6.00 34.43
CA ALA A 132 -3.47 -7.15 33.54
C ALA A 132 -2.34 -6.89 32.53
N MET A 133 -2.27 -5.68 31.97
CA MET A 133 -1.24 -5.30 31.02
C MET A 133 0.14 -5.23 31.67
N ARG A 134 0.26 -4.61 32.85
CA ARG A 134 1.53 -4.54 33.57
C ARG A 134 2.03 -5.93 33.95
N ALA A 135 1.16 -6.81 34.42
CA ALA A 135 1.51 -8.21 34.70
C ALA A 135 2.00 -8.93 33.43
N THR A 136 1.33 -8.70 32.29
CA THR A 136 1.73 -9.28 31.00
C THR A 136 3.07 -8.74 30.50
N VAL A 137 3.32 -7.43 30.63
CA VAL A 137 4.62 -6.82 30.30
C VAL A 137 5.73 -7.33 31.21
N ILE A 138 5.47 -7.51 32.50
CA ILE A 138 6.43 -8.12 33.44
C ILE A 138 6.74 -9.56 32.99
N ALA A 139 5.72 -10.38 32.76
CA ALA A 139 5.89 -11.76 32.32
C ALA A 139 6.69 -11.84 31.02
N LEU A 140 6.33 -11.01 30.02
CA LEU A 140 7.00 -10.96 28.73
C LEU A 140 8.49 -10.59 28.87
N TYR A 141 8.82 -9.55 29.63
CA TYR A 141 10.22 -9.12 29.79
C TYR A 141 11.06 -10.08 30.63
N VAL A 142 10.48 -10.65 31.70
CA VAL A 142 11.18 -11.67 32.52
C VAL A 142 11.48 -12.90 31.68
N VAL A 143 10.48 -13.41 30.96
CA VAL A 143 10.64 -14.56 30.06
C VAL A 143 11.71 -14.29 29.01
N THR A 144 11.61 -13.16 28.31
CA THR A 144 12.52 -12.86 27.20
C THR A 144 13.95 -12.66 27.68
N GLY A 145 14.14 -12.02 28.83
CA GLY A 145 15.44 -11.89 29.47
C GLY A 145 16.03 -13.25 29.87
N ILE A 146 15.22 -14.16 30.42
CA ILE A 146 15.63 -15.52 30.80
C ILE A 146 16.01 -16.35 29.56
N ASP A 147 15.19 -16.35 28.51
CA ASP A 147 15.44 -17.13 27.30
C ASP A 147 16.74 -16.69 26.56
N LYS A 148 17.19 -15.46 26.80
CA LYS A 148 18.46 -14.90 26.29
C LYS A 148 19.67 -15.20 27.17
N MET A 149 19.47 -15.79 28.35
CA MET A 149 20.57 -16.33 29.16
C MET A 149 20.99 -17.68 28.58
N ASN A 150 21.75 -17.66 27.48
CA ASN A 150 22.36 -18.83 26.84
C ASN A 150 23.71 -18.49 26.20
N ASP A 151 24.52 -19.52 25.96
CA ASP A 151 25.90 -19.37 25.43
C ASP A 151 25.93 -18.67 24.06
N GLY A 152 24.99 -19.01 23.17
CA GLY A 152 24.91 -18.43 21.83
C GLY A 152 24.57 -16.94 21.85
N TRP A 153 23.75 -16.50 22.80
CA TRP A 153 23.40 -15.08 22.97
C TRP A 153 24.57 -14.26 23.50
N ALA A 154 25.35 -14.81 24.43
CA ALA A 154 26.48 -14.12 25.05
C ALA A 154 27.69 -13.97 24.10
N SER A 155 27.80 -14.83 23.08
CA SER A 155 28.85 -14.72 22.07
C SER A 155 28.61 -13.53 21.14
N HIS A 156 29.57 -12.61 21.04
CA HIS A 156 29.45 -11.48 20.13
C HIS A 156 29.44 -11.91 18.65
N GLU A 157 30.02 -13.07 18.35
CA GLU A 157 30.15 -13.60 17.01
C GLU A 157 28.79 -14.06 16.46
N TYR A 158 27.91 -14.56 17.33
CA TYR A 158 26.66 -15.23 16.96
C TYR A 158 25.39 -14.53 17.47
N SER A 159 25.52 -13.53 18.36
CA SER A 159 24.36 -12.87 18.94
C SER A 159 23.59 -12.05 17.90
N CYS A 160 22.32 -12.39 17.70
CA CYS A 160 21.43 -11.61 16.85
C CYS A 160 21.25 -10.16 17.33
N CYS A 161 21.47 -9.89 18.63
CA CYS A 161 21.43 -8.54 19.19
C CYS A 161 22.45 -7.63 18.51
N ILE A 162 23.65 -8.17 18.26
CA ILE A 162 24.73 -7.40 17.64
C ILE A 162 24.43 -7.20 16.16
N LEU A 163 23.84 -8.18 15.47
CA LEU A 163 23.37 -8.00 14.09
C LEU A 163 22.37 -6.85 13.98
N MET A 164 21.33 -6.86 14.82
CA MET A 164 20.31 -5.80 14.83
C MET A 164 20.92 -4.44 15.20
N PHE A 165 21.82 -4.41 16.18
CA PHE A 165 22.49 -3.18 16.59
C PHE A 165 23.42 -2.65 15.48
N ALA A 166 24.18 -3.52 14.80
CA ALA A 166 24.96 -3.15 13.62
C ALA A 166 24.08 -2.61 12.50
N GLY A 167 22.91 -3.20 12.28
CA GLY A 167 21.90 -2.70 11.35
C GLY A 167 21.37 -1.31 11.72
N PHE A 168 21.16 -1.04 13.01
CA PHE A 168 20.75 0.26 13.53
C PHE A 168 21.85 1.32 13.35
N VAL A 169 23.09 0.99 13.72
CA VAL A 169 24.25 1.89 13.60
C VAL A 169 24.63 2.15 12.14
N GLY A 170 24.35 1.20 11.25
CA GLY A 170 24.54 1.35 9.81
C GLY A 170 23.69 2.44 9.16
N LEU A 171 22.63 2.93 9.83
CA LEU A 171 21.80 4.02 9.32
C LEU A 171 22.59 5.35 9.28
N PRO A 172 22.44 6.18 8.23
CA PRO A 172 23.22 7.41 8.05
C PRO A 172 23.18 8.38 9.23
N VAL A 173 22.02 8.45 9.89
CA VAL A 173 21.77 9.36 11.01
C VAL A 173 22.55 8.94 12.26
N PHE A 174 22.73 7.64 12.49
CA PHE A 174 23.36 7.10 13.71
C PHE A 174 24.85 6.79 13.54
N LYS A 175 25.32 6.63 12.30
CA LYS A 175 26.73 6.39 11.97
C LYS A 175 27.69 7.44 12.57
N LEU A 176 27.24 8.69 12.74
CA LEU A 176 28.04 9.76 13.34
C LEU A 176 28.13 9.71 14.88
N TRP A 177 27.24 8.96 15.53
CA TRP A 177 27.07 9.00 16.98
C TRP A 177 27.67 7.80 17.71
N VAL A 178 27.90 6.69 17.00
CA VAL A 178 28.47 5.48 17.62
C VAL A 178 29.98 5.49 17.41
N PRO A 179 30.77 5.67 18.48
CA PRO A 179 32.21 5.65 18.38
C PRO A 179 32.71 4.26 17.98
N SER A 180 33.83 4.22 17.24
CA SER A 180 34.48 2.96 16.83
C SER A 180 34.97 2.10 18.01
N TRP A 181 35.09 2.69 19.21
CA TRP A 181 35.46 1.98 20.45
C TRP A 181 34.26 1.43 21.23
N ALA A 182 33.03 1.48 20.68
CA ALA A 182 31.86 0.94 21.36
C ALA A 182 32.10 -0.53 21.80
N PRO A 183 31.76 -0.91 23.06
CA PRO A 183 32.03 -2.25 23.57
C PRO A 183 30.99 -3.24 23.03
N TRP A 184 31.21 -3.76 21.81
CA TRP A 184 30.31 -4.68 21.11
C TRP A 184 30.02 -5.95 21.91
N ASP A 185 31.03 -6.48 22.60
CA ASP A 185 30.92 -7.63 23.51
C ASP A 185 29.91 -7.41 24.63
N LEU A 186 29.66 -6.15 25.00
CA LEU A 186 28.73 -5.82 26.08
C LEU A 186 27.28 -5.73 25.59
N MET A 187 27.02 -5.57 24.29
CA MET A 187 25.68 -5.32 23.77
C MET A 187 24.68 -6.43 24.08
N PRO A 188 25.00 -7.74 23.93
CA PRO A 188 24.08 -8.80 24.31
C PRO A 188 23.74 -8.79 25.80
N HIS A 189 24.71 -8.45 26.65
CA HIS A 189 24.51 -8.32 28.10
C HIS A 189 23.67 -7.09 28.44
N VAL A 190 23.88 -5.96 27.78
CA VAL A 190 23.05 -4.75 27.94
C VAL A 190 21.59 -5.05 27.60
N ALA A 191 21.33 -5.81 26.53
CA ALA A 191 19.96 -6.20 26.19
C ALA A 191 19.30 -7.02 27.30
N VAL A 192 19.98 -8.03 27.85
CA VAL A 192 19.47 -8.83 28.99
C VAL A 192 19.28 -7.96 30.23
N ILE A 193 20.23 -7.08 30.54
CA ILE A 193 20.14 -6.16 31.68
C ILE A 193 18.92 -5.25 31.54
N ILE A 194 18.68 -4.67 30.36
CA ILE A 194 17.51 -3.82 30.10
C ILE A 194 16.23 -4.65 30.30
N GLU A 195 16.14 -5.82 29.67
CA GLU A 195 14.93 -6.66 29.76
C GLU A 195 14.66 -7.17 31.18
N MET A 196 15.67 -7.38 32.02
CA MET A 196 15.49 -7.73 33.43
C MET A 196 15.25 -6.50 34.31
N ALA A 197 15.80 -5.34 33.97
CA ALA A 197 15.63 -4.10 34.73
C ALA A 197 14.21 -3.52 34.58
N LEU A 198 13.59 -3.63 33.41
CA LEU A 198 12.22 -3.15 33.15
C LEU A 198 11.15 -3.79 34.09
N PRO A 199 11.07 -5.12 34.25
CA PRO A 199 10.11 -5.75 35.16
C PRO A 199 10.42 -5.44 36.63
N ILE A 200 11.70 -5.39 37.02
CA ILE A 200 12.11 -4.97 38.38
C ILE A 200 11.63 -3.54 38.65
N ALA A 201 11.88 -2.61 37.72
CA ALA A 201 11.41 -1.24 37.83
C ALA A 201 9.87 -1.15 37.88
N LEU A 202 9.14 -1.95 37.08
CA LEU A 202 7.68 -2.03 37.18
C LEU A 202 7.22 -2.50 38.57
N ILE A 203 7.87 -3.53 39.15
CA ILE A 203 7.56 -4.06 40.48
C ILE A 203 7.93 -3.04 41.58
N LEU A 204 9.03 -2.31 41.44
CA LEU A 204 9.41 -1.26 42.39
C LEU A 204 8.48 -0.04 42.31
N GLY A 205 8.10 0.36 41.09
CA GLY A 205 7.09 1.38 40.86
C GLY A 205 5.74 0.99 41.44
N ALA A 206 5.39 -0.30 41.32
CA ALA A 206 4.22 -0.91 41.91
C ALA A 206 4.23 -0.86 43.44
N ALA A 207 5.29 -1.36 44.06
CA ALA A 207 5.40 -1.51 45.51
C ALA A 207 5.55 -0.15 46.22
N LYS A 208 6.29 0.79 45.64
CA LYS A 208 6.57 2.11 46.25
C LYS A 208 5.58 3.20 45.83
N GLY A 209 4.70 2.92 44.87
CA GLY A 209 3.81 3.92 44.29
C GLY A 209 4.54 5.10 43.62
N ASN A 210 5.78 4.90 43.17
CA ASN A 210 6.61 5.98 42.63
C ASN A 210 6.56 6.02 41.10
N TYR A 211 6.01 7.11 40.56
CA TYR A 211 5.89 7.36 39.11
C TYR A 211 7.24 7.41 38.38
N LEU A 212 8.34 7.71 39.07
CA LEU A 212 9.68 7.73 38.47
C LEU A 212 10.05 6.39 37.85
N TRP A 213 9.72 5.28 38.51
CA TRP A 213 10.00 3.95 37.98
C TRP A 213 9.14 3.60 36.76
N PHE A 214 7.87 4.00 36.75
CA PHE A 214 7.01 3.83 35.57
C PHE A 214 7.50 4.67 34.38
N ARG A 215 8.00 5.89 34.64
CA ARG A 215 8.66 6.73 33.62
C ARG A 215 9.93 6.09 33.10
N PHE A 216 10.77 5.56 33.98
CA PHE A 216 11.98 4.83 33.59
C PHE A 216 11.62 3.66 32.65
N VAL A 217 10.64 2.85 33.00
CA VAL A 217 10.18 1.71 32.19
C VAL A 217 9.67 2.17 30.83
N CYS A 218 8.83 3.21 30.80
CA CYS A 218 8.26 3.71 29.56
C CYS A 218 9.33 4.35 28.65
N PHE A 219 10.30 5.07 29.23
CA PHE A 219 11.39 5.70 28.49
C PHE A 219 12.33 4.67 27.87
N TRP A 220 12.90 3.79 28.70
CA TRP A 220 13.86 2.78 28.24
C TRP A 220 13.19 1.72 27.39
N GLY A 221 11.94 1.37 27.70
CA GLY A 221 11.13 0.50 26.87
C GLY A 221 10.88 1.06 25.48
N ALA A 222 10.44 2.32 25.38
CA ALA A 222 10.23 2.97 24.07
C ALA A 222 11.52 3.07 23.26
N LEU A 223 12.63 3.46 23.90
CA LEU A 223 13.93 3.56 23.25
C LEU A 223 14.44 2.20 22.76
N PHE A 224 14.37 1.17 23.60
CA PHE A 224 14.76 -0.19 23.26
C PHE A 224 13.99 -0.70 22.03
N HIS A 225 12.67 -0.49 22.01
CA HIS A 225 11.83 -0.87 20.88
C HIS A 225 12.06 -0.06 19.61
N CYS A 226 12.44 1.22 19.73
CA CYS A 226 12.85 2.02 18.57
C CYS A 226 14.13 1.43 17.94
N VAL A 227 15.13 1.06 18.76
CA VAL A 227 16.37 0.43 18.27
C VAL A 227 16.11 -0.90 17.57
N LEU A 228 15.10 -1.67 18.00
CA LEU A 228 14.74 -2.93 17.34
C LEU A 228 13.95 -2.75 16.03
N ALA A 229 13.15 -1.68 15.92
CA ALA A 229 12.29 -1.46 14.76
C ALA A 229 12.99 -0.78 13.58
N GLU A 230 13.92 0.15 13.84
CA GLU A 230 14.54 0.99 12.81
C GLU A 230 15.57 0.33 11.87
N PRO A 231 16.30 -0.76 12.22
CA PRO A 231 17.24 -1.40 11.30
C PRO A 231 16.60 -1.71 9.95
N LEU A 232 17.39 -1.65 8.88
CA LEU A 232 16.91 -2.06 7.56
C LEU A 232 16.48 -3.54 7.59
N SER A 233 15.37 -3.83 6.92
CA SER A 233 14.93 -5.21 6.74
C SER A 233 16.01 -6.00 5.98
N PRO A 234 16.35 -7.24 6.39
CA PRO A 234 15.58 -8.13 7.27
C PRO A 234 15.79 -8.02 8.79
N MET A 235 16.65 -7.13 9.28
CA MET A 235 16.97 -7.06 10.73
C MET A 235 15.89 -6.35 11.55
N SER A 236 15.00 -5.60 10.90
CA SER A 236 13.91 -4.88 11.55
C SER A 236 12.94 -5.82 12.27
N VAL A 237 12.63 -5.49 13.53
CA VAL A 237 11.59 -6.15 14.31
C VAL A 237 10.40 -5.23 14.60
N TYR A 238 10.02 -4.44 13.61
CA TYR A 238 8.89 -3.55 13.78
C TYR A 238 7.59 -4.28 14.19
N PRO A 239 7.23 -5.52 13.74
CA PRO A 239 5.91 -6.09 14.07
C PRO A 239 5.74 -6.30 15.58
N PHE A 240 6.82 -6.69 16.25
CA PHE A 240 6.85 -6.84 17.70
C PHE A 240 6.77 -5.48 18.40
N THR A 241 7.58 -4.51 17.97
CA THR A 241 7.53 -3.13 18.48
C THR A 241 6.14 -2.52 18.36
N MET A 242 5.43 -2.81 17.26
CA MET A 242 4.06 -2.34 17.06
C MET A 242 3.05 -2.94 18.04
N ALA A 243 3.24 -4.19 18.46
CA ALA A 243 2.45 -4.81 19.52
C ALA A 243 2.77 -4.23 20.91
N MET A 244 4.00 -3.75 21.12
CA MET A 244 4.44 -3.21 22.42
C MET A 244 3.93 -1.79 22.69
N ALA A 245 3.77 -0.94 21.67
CA ALA A 245 3.26 0.42 21.84
C ALA A 245 1.87 0.47 22.55
N PRO A 246 0.84 -0.32 22.15
CA PRO A 246 -0.40 -0.42 22.92
C PRO A 246 -0.21 -0.82 24.39
N MET A 247 0.77 -1.68 24.71
CA MET A 247 1.06 -2.09 26.09
C MET A 247 1.60 -0.93 26.94
N TYR A 248 2.51 -0.14 26.38
CA TYR A 248 3.12 1.01 27.08
C TYR A 248 2.11 2.09 27.48
N THR A 249 0.98 2.17 26.77
CA THR A 249 -0.16 3.01 27.18
C THR A 249 -0.59 2.74 28.61
N PHE A 250 -0.52 1.48 29.08
CA PHE A 250 -0.92 1.09 30.42
C PHE A 250 0.22 1.09 31.46
N VAL A 251 1.46 1.39 31.06
CA VAL A 251 2.53 1.67 32.03
C VAL A 251 2.27 3.01 32.71
N LEU A 252 1.88 4.04 31.94
CA LEU A 252 1.54 5.38 32.40
C LEU A 252 0.17 5.84 31.84
N PRO A 253 -0.95 5.23 32.27
CA PRO A 253 -2.27 5.40 31.64
C PRO A 253 -2.78 6.85 31.66
N GLU A 254 -2.58 7.56 32.76
CA GLU A 254 -3.04 8.94 32.93
C GLU A 254 -2.23 9.91 32.06
N GLN A 255 -0.91 9.74 32.02
CA GLN A 255 0.00 10.59 31.25
C GLN A 255 -0.14 10.32 29.76
N ALA A 256 -0.30 9.06 29.36
CA ALA A 256 -0.62 8.70 27.98
C ALA A 256 -1.91 9.38 27.52
N ALA A 257 -2.98 9.26 28.30
CA ALA A 257 -4.26 9.91 28.02
C ALA A 257 -4.13 11.45 27.95
N LEU A 258 -3.39 12.05 28.89
CA LEU A 258 -3.16 13.50 28.94
C LEU A 258 -2.36 14.01 27.72
N VAL A 259 -1.25 13.36 27.38
CA VAL A 259 -0.44 13.74 26.21
C VAL A 259 -1.25 13.53 24.93
N ALA A 260 -2.01 12.44 24.83
CA ALA A 260 -2.92 12.23 23.72
C ALA A 260 -3.94 13.37 23.63
N ASP A 261 -4.63 13.72 24.73
CA ASP A 261 -5.61 14.82 24.78
C ASP A 261 -4.96 16.18 24.45
N LYS A 262 -3.72 16.44 24.88
CA LYS A 262 -2.96 17.64 24.52
C LYS A 262 -2.59 17.69 23.05
N ILE A 263 -2.09 16.60 22.45
CA ILE A 263 -1.82 16.51 21.01
C ILE A 263 -3.12 16.74 20.24
N VAL A 264 -4.18 16.05 20.66
CA VAL A 264 -5.54 16.12 20.12
C VAL A 264 -6.08 17.55 20.19
N ASN A 265 -5.94 18.24 21.33
CA ASN A 265 -6.39 19.62 21.53
C ASN A 265 -5.51 20.64 20.82
N TRP A 266 -4.18 20.45 20.78
CA TRP A 266 -3.22 21.29 20.07
C TRP A 266 -3.51 21.33 18.57
N LEU A 267 -3.88 20.19 17.99
CA LEU A 267 -4.31 20.12 16.60
C LEU A 267 -5.58 20.95 16.33
N ASN A 268 -6.36 21.32 17.35
CA ASN A 268 -7.56 22.19 17.29
C ASN A 268 -8.59 21.81 16.21
N VAL A 269 -8.59 20.54 15.78
CA VAL A 269 -9.55 20.02 14.80
C VAL A 269 -10.65 19.20 15.47
N GLN A 270 -11.73 18.85 14.77
CA GLN A 270 -12.74 17.92 15.33
C GLN A 270 -12.11 16.51 15.51
N PRO A 271 -12.56 15.68 16.47
CA PRO A 271 -11.93 14.41 16.86
C PRO A 271 -11.50 13.52 15.70
N VAL A 272 -12.35 13.44 14.67
CA VAL A 272 -12.14 12.60 13.50
C VAL A 272 -11.01 13.21 12.62
N LEU A 273 -10.98 14.54 12.41
CA LEU A 273 -9.95 15.20 11.57
C LEU A 273 -8.57 15.17 12.23
N ARG A 274 -8.51 15.07 13.57
CA ARG A 274 -7.25 14.96 14.34
C ARG A 274 -6.47 13.71 13.92
N TRP A 275 -7.19 12.59 13.74
CA TRP A 275 -6.59 11.33 13.31
C TRP A 275 -6.34 11.23 11.81
N GLY A 276 -7.22 11.80 10.98
CA GLY A 276 -6.97 11.89 9.53
C GLY A 276 -5.75 12.76 9.19
N SER A 277 -5.49 13.81 9.97
CA SER A 277 -4.28 14.64 9.84
C SER A 277 -3.03 13.90 10.30
N PHE A 278 -3.11 13.19 11.43
CA PHE A 278 -2.03 12.35 11.93
C PHE A 278 -1.68 11.24 10.93
N LEU A 279 -2.68 10.49 10.45
CA LEU A 279 -2.53 9.47 9.41
C LEU A 279 -2.02 10.09 8.11
N GLY A 280 -2.50 11.28 7.74
CA GLY A 280 -2.01 12.03 6.60
C GLY A 280 -0.52 12.36 6.72
N ILE A 281 -0.09 12.97 7.82
CA ILE A 281 1.33 13.28 8.11
C ILE A 281 2.15 12.00 8.04
N PHE A 282 1.66 10.97 8.70
CA PHE A 282 2.30 9.68 8.77
C PHE A 282 2.45 9.03 7.38
N PHE A 283 1.38 8.88 6.59
CA PHE A 283 1.44 8.40 5.20
C PHE A 283 2.33 9.27 4.29
N SER A 284 2.42 10.58 4.57
CA SER A 284 3.32 11.48 3.85
C SER A 284 4.77 11.13 4.11
N ILE A 285 5.14 10.92 5.38
CA ILE A 285 6.50 10.54 5.78
C ILE A 285 6.82 9.14 5.27
N VAL A 286 5.89 8.20 5.36
CA VAL A 286 6.01 6.85 4.80
C VAL A 286 6.20 6.88 3.27
N GLY A 287 5.55 7.79 2.55
CA GLY A 287 5.75 7.93 1.10
C GLY A 287 7.12 8.48 0.72
N VAL A 288 7.78 9.22 1.61
CA VAL A 288 9.10 9.82 1.40
C VAL A 288 10.21 8.93 1.96
N TRP A 289 9.95 8.12 2.99
CA TRP A 289 10.94 7.27 3.67
C TRP A 289 11.69 6.30 2.72
N PRO A 290 11.04 5.58 1.79
CA PRO A 290 11.74 4.78 0.79
C PRO A 290 12.66 5.62 -0.11
N GLN A 291 12.36 6.90 -0.34
CA GLN A 291 13.20 7.78 -1.16
C GLN A 291 14.45 8.24 -0.40
N PHE A 292 14.38 8.37 0.93
CA PHE A 292 15.56 8.60 1.76
C PHE A 292 16.49 7.38 1.79
N MET A 293 15.92 6.17 1.77
CA MET A 293 16.70 4.92 1.83
C MET A 293 17.11 4.37 0.44
N ALA A 294 16.55 4.92 -0.65
CA ALA A 294 16.83 4.49 -2.02
C ALA A 294 18.33 4.49 -2.40
N PRO A 295 19.17 5.45 -1.96
CA PRO A 295 20.61 5.42 -2.24
C PRO A 295 21.32 4.20 -1.63
N GLU A 296 20.90 3.77 -0.43
CA GLU A 296 21.53 2.64 0.27
C GLU A 296 21.10 1.28 -0.29
N LEU A 297 19.93 1.23 -0.90
CA LEU A 297 19.35 0.01 -1.44
C LEU A 297 19.73 -0.26 -2.91
N ASN A 298 20.52 0.60 -3.57
CA ASN A 298 20.84 0.49 -5.00
C ASN A 298 19.59 0.27 -5.89
N GLY A 299 18.43 0.80 -5.49
CA GLY A 299 17.15 0.61 -6.18
C GLY A 299 16.43 -0.72 -5.90
N ALA A 300 16.96 -1.61 -5.06
CA ALA A 300 16.25 -2.79 -4.59
C ALA A 300 15.23 -2.42 -3.50
N MET A 301 14.10 -3.13 -3.44
CA MET A 301 13.21 -3.00 -2.27
C MET A 301 13.88 -3.70 -1.08
N PRO A 302 13.82 -3.13 0.15
CA PRO A 302 14.36 -3.79 1.32
C PRO A 302 13.67 -5.13 1.49
N PHE A 303 14.45 -6.18 1.70
CA PHE A 303 13.93 -7.53 1.82
C PHE A 303 13.23 -7.69 3.17
N GLU A 304 11.92 -7.93 3.13
CA GLU A 304 11.10 -8.03 4.32
C GLU A 304 10.65 -9.46 4.56
N TYR A 305 10.81 -9.94 5.80
CA TYR A 305 10.38 -11.27 6.19
C TYR A 305 9.54 -11.28 7.46
N PRO A 306 8.29 -11.79 7.40
CA PRO A 306 7.55 -12.14 6.17
C PRO A 306 7.34 -10.91 5.25
N PRO A 307 7.13 -11.10 3.93
CA PRO A 307 7.13 -10.01 2.95
C PRO A 307 5.86 -9.16 3.01
N TYR A 308 5.74 -8.34 4.05
CA TYR A 308 4.58 -7.49 4.25
C TYR A 308 4.57 -6.29 3.29
N GLY A 309 5.74 -5.86 2.79
CA GLY A 309 5.87 -4.65 1.99
C GLY A 309 5.60 -3.38 2.79
N LEU A 310 5.78 -3.43 4.11
CA LEU A 310 5.34 -2.45 5.08
C LEU A 310 6.47 -1.94 6.00
N TRP A 311 7.70 -2.42 5.84
CA TRP A 311 8.83 -1.98 6.67
C TRP A 311 8.94 -0.46 6.78
N ALA A 312 8.93 0.26 5.64
CA ALA A 312 9.04 1.72 5.63
C ALA A 312 7.89 2.41 6.40
N PHE A 313 6.67 1.85 6.29
CA PHE A 313 5.54 2.33 7.05
C PHE A 313 5.77 2.15 8.55
N ALA A 314 6.20 0.96 8.92
CA ALA A 314 6.24 0.56 10.30
C ALA A 314 7.46 1.07 11.06
N ALA A 315 8.59 1.31 10.39
CA ALA A 315 9.72 2.04 10.95
C ALA A 315 9.28 3.45 11.36
N VAL A 316 8.73 4.23 10.41
CA VAL A 316 8.19 5.58 10.69
C VAL A 316 7.15 5.55 11.81
N TRP A 317 6.29 4.53 11.82
CA TRP A 317 5.26 4.38 12.83
C TRP A 317 5.88 4.14 14.22
N SER A 318 6.88 3.27 14.28
CA SER A 318 7.58 2.90 15.51
C SER A 318 8.34 4.09 16.07
N LEU A 319 9.00 4.88 15.22
CA LEU A 319 9.61 6.14 15.60
C LEU A 319 8.57 7.12 16.18
N TYR A 320 7.41 7.28 15.53
CA TYR A 320 6.34 8.14 16.02
C TYR A 320 5.79 7.69 17.38
N SER A 321 5.54 6.39 17.52
CA SER A 321 5.10 5.78 18.77
C SER A 321 6.16 5.98 19.87
N CYS A 322 7.44 5.81 19.56
CA CYS A 322 8.54 6.07 20.47
C CYS A 322 8.57 7.54 20.91
N VAL A 323 8.52 8.49 19.98
CA VAL A 323 8.47 9.94 20.29
C VAL A 323 7.25 10.27 21.16
N TYR A 324 6.09 9.67 20.88
CA TYR A 324 4.91 9.80 21.72
C TYR A 324 5.17 9.33 23.16
N PHE A 325 5.75 8.14 23.35
CA PHE A 325 6.05 7.62 24.69
C PHE A 325 7.17 8.39 25.40
N LEU A 326 8.16 8.91 24.67
CA LEU A 326 9.15 9.84 25.23
C LEU A 326 8.47 11.11 25.75
N CYS A 327 7.54 11.69 24.98
CA CYS A 327 6.72 12.80 25.46
C CYS A 327 5.91 12.42 26.71
N VAL A 328 5.31 11.22 26.76
CA VAL A 328 4.61 10.71 27.95
C VAL A 328 5.51 10.65 29.18
N THR A 329 6.79 10.29 29.01
CA THR A 329 7.75 10.18 30.12
C THR A 329 8.22 11.53 30.65
N ILE A 330 8.36 12.52 29.76
CA ILE A 330 8.85 13.87 30.09
C ILE A 330 7.71 14.75 30.60
N TRP A 331 6.48 14.53 30.15
CA TRP A 331 5.36 15.40 30.46
C TRP A 331 5.15 15.53 31.99
N PRO A 332 4.93 16.75 32.52
CA PRO A 332 4.72 16.93 33.95
C PRO A 332 3.51 16.10 34.40
N THR A 333 3.70 15.30 35.44
CA THR A 333 2.56 14.69 36.13
C THR A 333 1.78 15.82 36.75
N LEU A 334 0.49 15.96 36.42
CA LEU A 334 -0.40 16.61 37.38
C LEU A 334 -0.25 15.81 38.67
N GLN A 335 0.14 16.46 39.77
CA GLN A 335 0.06 15.86 41.10
C GLN A 335 -1.40 15.45 41.29
N SER A 336 -1.73 14.21 40.98
CA SER A 336 -3.02 13.65 41.35
C SER A 336 -2.88 13.27 42.82
N ASP A 337 -3.71 13.87 43.68
CA ASP A 337 -3.88 13.44 45.07
C ASP A 337 -4.50 12.04 45.17
N ILE A 338 -4.51 11.25 44.08
CA ILE A 338 -5.10 9.92 44.01
C ILE A 338 -4.03 8.94 44.53
N PRO A 339 -4.25 8.30 45.69
CA PRO A 339 -3.29 7.35 46.22
C PRO A 339 -3.09 6.19 45.25
N VAL A 340 -1.83 5.89 44.93
CA VAL A 340 -1.43 4.79 44.03
C VAL A 340 -1.93 3.42 44.53
N GLU A 341 -2.31 3.32 45.81
CA GLU A 341 -2.96 2.13 46.41
C GLU A 341 -4.20 1.63 45.64
N ARG A 342 -4.93 2.49 44.91
CA ARG A 342 -6.09 2.03 44.11
C ARG A 342 -5.72 1.26 42.84
N VAL A 343 -4.47 1.30 42.41
CA VAL A 343 -4.01 0.69 41.14
C VAL A 343 -3.86 -0.83 41.26
N TYR A 344 -3.84 -1.38 42.48
CA TYR A 344 -3.84 -2.83 42.76
C TYR A 344 -5.21 -3.34 43.25
N ALA A 345 -6.30 -2.83 42.67
CA ALA A 345 -7.61 -3.41 42.87
C ALA A 345 -7.56 -4.94 42.67
N ARG A 346 -8.19 -5.70 43.57
CA ARG A 346 -8.24 -7.18 43.61
C ARG A 346 -8.06 -7.78 42.21
N GLY A 347 -6.92 -8.45 42.00
CA GLY A 347 -6.57 -9.08 40.73
C GLY A 347 -7.76 -9.86 40.20
N SER A 348 -8.16 -9.56 38.96
CA SER A 348 -9.19 -10.34 38.31
C SER A 348 -8.57 -11.66 37.87
N LEU A 349 -9.12 -12.80 38.34
CA LEU A 349 -8.69 -14.12 37.89
C LEU A 349 -8.63 -14.22 36.35
N LEU A 350 -9.63 -13.65 35.67
CA LEU A 350 -9.67 -13.56 34.21
C LEU A 350 -8.59 -12.65 33.63
N GLY A 351 -8.27 -11.54 34.31
CA GLY A 351 -7.17 -10.64 33.94
C GLY A 351 -5.79 -11.27 34.10
N SER A 352 -5.67 -12.39 34.83
CA SER A 352 -4.40 -13.13 34.95
C SER A 352 -4.11 -14.05 33.77
N LEU A 353 -5.13 -14.46 33.02
CA LEU A 353 -4.99 -15.43 31.94
C LEU A 353 -3.97 -15.01 30.86
N PRO A 354 -3.87 -13.74 30.42
CA PRO A 354 -2.91 -13.35 29.40
C PRO A 354 -1.44 -13.51 29.82
N TRP A 355 -1.06 -13.13 31.05
CA TRP A 355 0.32 -13.28 31.49
C TRP A 355 0.66 -14.73 31.80
N ILE A 356 -0.30 -15.52 32.31
CA ILE A 356 -0.15 -16.98 32.46
C ILE A 356 0.07 -17.61 31.08
N PHE A 357 -0.72 -17.20 30.09
CA PHE A 357 -0.56 -17.67 28.71
C PHE A 357 0.84 -17.35 28.16
N ILE A 358 1.35 -16.14 28.37
CA ILE A 358 2.73 -15.78 28.00
C ILE A 358 3.76 -16.67 28.71
N CYS A 359 3.63 -16.90 30.03
CA CYS A 359 4.53 -17.80 30.75
C CYS A 359 4.44 -19.26 30.27
N CYS A 360 3.25 -19.75 29.91
CA CYS A 360 3.08 -21.10 29.38
C CYS A 360 3.70 -21.23 27.97
N LEU A 361 3.57 -20.20 27.13
CA LEU A 361 4.25 -20.15 25.83
C LEU A 361 5.77 -20.10 26.00
N ALA A 362 6.25 -19.32 26.96
CA ALA A 362 7.66 -19.21 27.31
C ALA A 362 8.28 -20.53 27.77
N ALA A 363 7.58 -21.22 28.68
CA ALA A 363 8.01 -22.51 29.23
C ALA A 363 8.03 -23.63 28.19
N CYS A 364 7.42 -23.37 27.02
CA CYS A 364 7.42 -24.27 25.89
C CYS A 364 7.92 -23.49 24.66
N PRO A 365 9.21 -23.12 24.60
CA PRO A 365 9.73 -22.30 23.49
C PRO A 365 9.56 -22.97 22.12
N TYR A 366 9.27 -24.29 22.11
CA TYR A 366 8.94 -25.10 20.96
C TYR A 366 7.57 -25.79 21.08
N LEU A 367 6.55 -25.10 21.60
CA LEU A 367 5.14 -25.53 21.65
C LEU A 367 4.61 -25.77 20.21
N GLY A 368 5.05 -26.86 19.60
CA GLY A 368 4.70 -27.30 18.26
C GLY A 368 5.37 -26.51 17.13
N ILE A 369 6.18 -27.25 16.38
CA ILE A 369 6.24 -27.22 14.91
C ILE A 369 6.84 -26.00 14.19
N ARG A 370 7.51 -25.06 14.86
CA ARG A 370 8.40 -24.06 14.22
C ARG A 370 9.53 -23.70 15.18
N ASN A 371 10.72 -23.32 14.68
CA ASN A 371 11.74 -22.60 15.48
C ASN A 371 11.38 -21.11 15.66
N TYR A 372 10.28 -20.68 15.03
CA TYR A 372 9.78 -19.33 15.10
C TYR A 372 9.10 -18.96 16.45
N PRO A 373 8.32 -19.79 17.21
CA PRO A 373 7.47 -19.46 18.38
C PRO A 373 8.13 -18.80 19.60
N ALA A 374 9.46 -18.84 19.72
CA ALA A 374 10.17 -18.39 20.91
C ALA A 374 9.91 -16.89 21.19
N LEU A 375 9.31 -16.57 22.33
CA LEU A 375 9.01 -15.18 22.69
C LEU A 375 10.29 -14.33 22.78
N ALA A 376 11.41 -14.92 23.20
CA ALA A 376 12.71 -14.34 22.95
C ALA A 376 13.13 -14.57 21.51
N MET A 377 13.15 -13.47 20.78
CA MET A 377 13.70 -13.43 19.44
C MET A 377 15.15 -13.94 19.41
N PHE A 378 15.39 -14.91 18.53
CA PHE A 378 16.71 -15.25 17.97
C PHE A 378 17.85 -15.41 18.99
N SER A 379 17.50 -15.72 20.23
CA SER A 379 18.28 -16.67 21.01
C SER A 379 18.46 -17.87 20.09
N ASN A 380 19.72 -18.22 19.80
CA ASN A 380 20.09 -19.29 18.89
C ASN A 380 19.73 -20.62 19.58
N LEU A 381 18.45 -20.79 19.94
CA LEU A 381 17.76 -21.94 20.50
C LEU A 381 17.74 -23.04 19.43
N ARG A 382 18.91 -23.33 18.89
CA ARG A 382 19.24 -24.60 18.32
C ARG A 382 19.23 -25.56 19.50
N THR A 383 18.61 -26.71 19.30
CA THR A 383 18.98 -27.89 20.07
C THR A 383 20.36 -28.33 19.60
N GLU A 384 21.42 -27.59 19.94
CA GLU A 384 22.79 -27.92 19.56
C GLU A 384 23.18 -29.23 20.23
N GLY A 385 23.34 -30.28 19.45
CA GLY A 385 23.57 -31.62 19.99
C GLY A 385 22.40 -32.16 20.83
N GLY A 386 21.19 -31.60 20.70
CA GLY A 386 20.02 -32.12 21.40
C GLY A 386 19.79 -31.64 22.81
N GLN A 387 20.47 -30.57 23.21
CA GLN A 387 20.29 -29.94 24.51
C GLN A 387 19.77 -28.50 24.27
N PRO A 388 18.82 -28.01 25.09
CA PRO A 388 18.50 -26.60 25.10
C PRO A 388 19.72 -25.85 25.62
N ASN A 389 20.09 -24.76 24.94
CA ASN A 389 21.21 -23.91 25.37
C ASN A 389 20.81 -22.90 26.45
N SER A 390 19.55 -22.88 26.90
CA SER A 390 19.09 -22.03 27.98
C SER A 390 19.75 -22.42 29.31
N PHE A 391 20.30 -21.43 30.03
CA PHE A 391 20.84 -21.64 31.38
C PHE A 391 19.77 -21.94 32.43
N VAL A 392 18.50 -21.62 32.13
CA VAL A 392 17.38 -21.71 33.10
C VAL A 392 16.42 -22.84 32.72
N PHE A 393 16.08 -22.97 31.44
CA PHE A 393 15.18 -24.01 30.93
C PHE A 393 16.00 -25.15 30.32
N GLY A 394 16.54 -26.02 31.18
CA GLY A 394 17.18 -27.27 30.75
C GLY A 394 16.20 -28.31 30.20
N ASP A 395 16.71 -29.48 29.82
CA ASP A 395 15.93 -30.64 29.32
C ASP A 395 14.71 -31.01 30.18
N ASP A 396 14.77 -30.69 31.47
CA ASP A 396 13.73 -30.96 32.47
C ASP A 396 12.42 -30.17 32.22
N PHE A 397 12.46 -29.07 31.46
CA PHE A 397 11.31 -28.19 31.20
C PHE A 397 10.58 -28.46 29.87
N ASP A 398 10.93 -29.52 29.13
CA ASP A 398 10.21 -29.96 27.94
C ASP A 398 8.91 -30.73 28.30
N PHE A 399 7.87 -29.99 28.70
CA PHE A 399 6.57 -30.56 29.13
C PHE A 399 5.91 -31.48 28.09
N LEU A 400 6.15 -31.24 26.80
CA LEU A 400 5.54 -31.99 25.70
C LEU A 400 6.48 -33.07 25.11
N GLY A 401 7.76 -33.09 25.51
CA GLY A 401 8.75 -34.06 25.06
C GLY A 401 9.21 -33.88 23.60
N TYR A 402 8.85 -32.76 22.94
CA TYR A 402 9.16 -32.54 21.52
C TYR A 402 10.59 -32.04 21.27
N GLN A 403 11.24 -31.47 22.27
CA GLN A 403 12.62 -30.97 22.17
C GLN A 403 13.63 -32.12 22.32
N ARG A 404 13.25 -33.19 23.04
CA ARG A 404 14.07 -34.38 23.26
C ARG A 404 14.19 -35.30 22.03
N ASP A 405 13.29 -35.16 21.06
CA ASP A 405 13.27 -35.96 19.84
C ASP A 405 13.58 -35.09 18.63
N TYR A 406 14.86 -35.04 18.25
CA TYR A 406 15.35 -34.17 17.18
C TYR A 406 16.08 -34.96 16.10
N VAL A 407 16.22 -34.33 14.96
CA VAL A 407 16.89 -34.86 13.78
C VAL A 407 17.90 -33.85 13.27
N THR A 408 19.10 -34.31 12.94
CA THR A 408 20.11 -33.54 12.23
C THR A 408 20.01 -33.90 10.75
N VAL A 409 19.52 -32.98 9.94
CA VAL A 409 19.40 -33.15 8.49
C VAL A 409 20.75 -32.85 7.87
N HIS A 410 21.35 -33.84 7.20
CA HIS A 410 22.67 -33.72 6.56
C HIS A 410 22.59 -33.30 5.10
N SER A 411 21.49 -33.68 4.43
CA SER A 411 21.21 -33.28 3.04
C SER A 411 19.77 -33.65 2.68
N SER A 412 19.14 -32.88 1.81
CA SER A 412 17.86 -33.21 1.16
C SER A 412 17.81 -32.55 -0.21
N ASN A 413 16.98 -33.07 -1.12
CA ASN A 413 16.59 -32.37 -2.35
C ASN A 413 15.13 -31.91 -2.34
N ILE A 414 14.52 -31.90 -1.15
CA ILE A 414 13.16 -31.46 -0.94
C ILE A 414 13.21 -29.99 -0.55
N ALA A 415 12.69 -29.12 -1.41
CA ALA A 415 12.71 -27.67 -1.22
C ALA A 415 12.17 -27.22 0.15
N SER A 416 11.07 -27.79 0.64
CA SER A 416 10.49 -27.42 1.95
C SER A 416 11.39 -27.73 3.16
N ILE A 417 12.35 -28.64 2.98
CA ILE A 417 13.34 -29.06 3.97
C ILE A 417 14.62 -28.25 3.77
N GLU A 418 15.10 -28.10 2.54
CA GLU A 418 16.23 -27.20 2.23
C GLU A 418 15.96 -25.77 2.74
N TRP A 419 14.73 -25.27 2.59
CA TRP A 419 14.33 -23.93 3.04
C TRP A 419 14.02 -23.85 4.53
N LEU A 420 14.23 -24.92 5.30
CA LEU A 420 14.07 -24.85 6.74
C LEU A 420 15.21 -24.06 7.40
N GLN A 421 16.30 -23.84 6.69
CA GLN A 421 17.40 -22.99 7.11
C GLN A 421 17.73 -21.98 6.01
N VAL A 422 17.35 -20.72 6.21
CA VAL A 422 17.66 -19.63 5.27
C VAL A 422 18.53 -18.59 5.98
N ASP A 423 19.68 -18.25 5.38
CA ASP A 423 20.53 -17.17 5.85
C ASP A 423 20.11 -15.83 5.23
N LEU A 424 19.50 -14.95 6.02
CA LEU A 424 19.15 -13.59 5.62
C LEU A 424 20.35 -12.64 5.58
N GLY A 425 21.50 -13.04 6.11
CA GLY A 425 22.73 -12.26 6.14
C GLY A 425 23.21 -11.78 4.78
N GLN A 426 22.94 -12.59 3.76
CA GLN A 426 23.24 -12.23 2.38
C GLN A 426 22.43 -11.04 1.86
N LEU A 427 21.29 -10.74 2.48
CA LEU A 427 20.39 -9.66 2.09
C LEU A 427 20.71 -8.37 2.85
N PHE A 428 21.70 -8.39 3.75
CA PHE A 428 22.20 -7.18 4.40
C PHE A 428 22.82 -6.22 3.38
N THR A 429 22.70 -4.92 3.67
CA THR A 429 23.33 -3.89 2.85
C THR A 429 24.85 -4.06 2.86
N ASN A 430 25.51 -3.57 1.82
CA ASN A 430 26.97 -3.59 1.75
C ASN A 430 27.61 -2.84 2.93
N GLU A 431 26.94 -1.81 3.44
CA GLU A 431 27.41 -1.05 4.60
C GLU A 431 27.32 -1.89 5.88
N THR A 432 26.18 -2.54 6.14
CA THR A 432 26.05 -3.47 7.28
C THR A 432 27.06 -4.61 7.17
N LYS A 433 27.26 -5.21 5.99
CA LYS A 433 28.26 -6.28 5.81
C LYS A 433 29.69 -5.81 6.06
N ARG A 434 30.05 -4.63 5.55
CA ARG A 434 31.35 -4.02 5.82
C ARG A 434 31.55 -3.78 7.31
N PHE A 435 30.51 -3.27 7.96
CA PHE A 435 30.50 -3.03 9.40
C PHE A 435 30.72 -4.33 10.17
N LEU A 436 29.93 -5.38 9.91
CA LEU A 436 30.07 -6.68 10.56
C LEU A 436 31.47 -7.27 10.35
N HIS A 437 32.01 -7.16 9.14
CA HIS A 437 33.37 -7.60 8.82
C HIS A 437 34.45 -6.82 9.58
N GLU A 438 34.31 -5.51 9.75
CA GLU A 438 35.26 -4.66 10.48
C GLU A 438 35.40 -5.07 11.95
N TYR A 439 34.32 -5.55 12.56
CA TYR A 439 34.27 -5.96 13.96
C TYR A 439 34.32 -7.49 14.16
N ASN A 440 34.66 -8.27 13.13
CA ASN A 440 34.74 -9.73 13.18
C ASN A 440 33.44 -10.40 13.68
N ILE A 441 32.29 -9.85 13.30
CA ILE A 441 30.96 -10.40 13.62
C ILE A 441 30.50 -11.25 12.43
N SER A 442 30.01 -12.46 12.70
CA SER A 442 29.43 -13.29 11.64
C SER A 442 28.23 -12.59 11.04
N SER A 443 28.17 -12.49 9.71
CA SER A 443 27.00 -11.94 9.04
C SER A 443 25.84 -12.94 8.93
N GLU A 444 25.97 -14.13 9.51
CA GLU A 444 24.96 -15.18 9.42
C GLU A 444 23.71 -14.84 10.22
N PHE A 445 22.56 -14.81 9.54
CA PHE A 445 21.26 -14.52 10.14
C PHE A 445 20.23 -15.56 9.72
N TRP A 446 20.25 -16.70 10.41
CA TRP A 446 19.46 -17.88 10.07
C TRP A 446 18.00 -17.77 10.53
N ILE A 447 17.06 -18.12 9.64
CA ILE A 447 15.63 -18.25 9.93
C ILE A 447 15.08 -19.59 9.40
N ALA A 448 13.91 -19.99 9.92
CA ALA A 448 13.18 -21.18 9.45
C ALA A 448 11.79 -20.80 8.87
N PRO A 449 11.71 -20.35 7.61
CA PRO A 449 10.48 -19.84 7.05
C PRO A 449 9.45 -20.93 6.75
N PRO A 450 8.14 -20.62 6.69
CA PRO A 450 7.10 -21.60 6.37
C PRO A 450 7.22 -22.09 4.91
N ALA A 451 6.94 -23.38 4.66
CA ALA A 451 7.19 -24.02 3.36
C ALA A 451 6.43 -23.34 2.21
N LYS A 452 5.15 -23.01 2.41
CA LYS A 452 4.30 -22.35 1.41
C LYS A 452 4.47 -20.83 1.35
N GLY A 453 5.25 -20.24 2.26
CA GLY A 453 5.37 -18.78 2.43
C GLY A 453 6.75 -18.20 2.11
N TRP A 454 7.71 -19.03 1.67
CA TRP A 454 9.04 -18.60 1.26
C TRP A 454 9.17 -18.62 -0.28
N PRO A 455 8.94 -17.50 -0.97
CA PRO A 455 8.96 -17.46 -2.44
C PRO A 455 10.36 -17.28 -3.03
N TYR A 456 11.40 -17.28 -2.19
CA TYR A 456 12.77 -16.95 -2.58
C TYR A 456 13.63 -18.21 -2.67
N PRO A 457 14.65 -18.25 -3.55
CA PRO A 457 15.61 -19.34 -3.56
C PRO A 457 16.38 -19.40 -2.22
N PRO A 458 17.00 -20.55 -1.89
CA PRO A 458 17.98 -20.62 -0.81
C PRO A 458 19.06 -19.55 -1.03
N THR A 459 19.45 -18.88 0.04
CA THR A 459 20.51 -17.87 -0.01
C THR A 459 21.89 -18.53 0.00
N ARG A 460 22.06 -19.64 0.74
CA ARG A 460 23.32 -20.40 0.81
C ARG A 460 23.16 -21.85 0.38
N ASP A 461 24.31 -22.48 0.13
CA ASP A 461 24.44 -23.93 0.04
C ASP A 461 23.95 -24.59 1.33
N PHE A 462 23.41 -25.82 1.20
CA PHE A 462 22.89 -26.59 2.32
C PHE A 462 23.97 -26.84 3.38
N VAL A 463 23.66 -26.50 4.63
CA VAL A 463 24.51 -26.82 5.79
C VAL A 463 23.73 -27.76 6.71
N PRO A 464 24.36 -28.79 7.31
CA PRO A 464 23.66 -29.64 8.26
C PRO A 464 23.05 -28.85 9.42
N TYR A 465 21.80 -29.12 9.76
CA TYR A 465 21.09 -28.46 10.86
C TYR A 465 20.24 -29.44 11.66
N SER A 466 20.03 -29.11 12.94
CA SER A 466 19.18 -29.89 13.83
C SER A 466 17.81 -29.24 14.01
N VAL A 467 16.75 -30.06 13.99
CA VAL A 467 15.37 -29.64 14.29
C VAL A 467 14.58 -30.69 15.04
N PRO A 468 13.54 -30.31 15.79
CA PRO A 468 12.59 -31.27 16.33
C PRO A 468 12.03 -32.19 15.24
N PHE A 469 11.96 -33.49 15.50
CA PHE A 469 11.48 -34.47 14.53
C PHE A 469 10.03 -34.22 14.10
N VAL A 470 9.22 -33.67 15.00
CA VAL A 470 7.85 -33.23 14.71
C VAL A 470 7.80 -32.14 13.64
N GLU A 471 8.79 -31.23 13.60
CA GLU A 471 8.86 -30.19 12.56
C GLU A 471 9.29 -30.79 11.21
N LEU A 472 10.26 -31.71 11.20
CA LEU A 472 10.60 -32.44 9.97
C LEU A 472 9.36 -33.16 9.40
N ARG A 473 8.60 -33.86 10.25
CA ARG A 473 7.35 -34.53 9.83
C ARG A 473 6.31 -33.56 9.27
N ARG A 474 6.11 -32.40 9.90
CA ARG A 474 5.19 -31.38 9.37
C ARG A 474 5.62 -30.90 7.98
N ARG A 475 6.91 -30.64 7.77
CA ARG A 475 7.44 -30.20 6.46
C ARG A 475 7.23 -31.24 5.37
N VAL A 476 7.41 -32.50 5.72
CA VAL A 476 7.14 -33.63 4.84
C VAL A 476 5.65 -33.72 4.51
N ALA A 477 4.77 -33.59 5.52
CA ALA A 477 3.33 -33.64 5.35
C ALA A 477 2.74 -32.44 4.55
N GLU A 478 3.47 -31.32 4.43
CA GLU A 478 3.05 -30.16 3.63
C GLU A 478 3.34 -30.29 2.13
N ILE A 479 4.03 -31.34 1.71
CA ILE A 479 4.40 -31.60 0.31
C ILE A 479 3.21 -32.24 -0.40
N GLU A 480 2.62 -31.51 -1.35
CA GLU A 480 1.51 -32.02 -2.15
C GLU A 480 1.99 -33.01 -3.23
N ASP A 481 3.14 -32.72 -3.86
CA ASP A 481 3.76 -33.54 -4.90
C ASP A 481 5.20 -33.91 -4.54
N PHE A 482 5.43 -35.16 -4.16
CA PHE A 482 6.79 -35.65 -3.94
C PHE A 482 7.52 -35.83 -5.28
N PRO A 483 8.70 -35.21 -5.48
CA PRO A 483 9.53 -35.52 -6.64
C PRO A 483 9.89 -37.02 -6.61
N ARG A 484 9.93 -37.66 -7.78
CA ARG A 484 10.21 -39.12 -7.89
C ARG A 484 11.55 -39.53 -7.27
N SER A 485 12.48 -38.59 -7.13
CA SER A 485 13.80 -38.76 -6.51
C SER A 485 13.93 -38.09 -5.14
N ALA A 486 12.83 -37.75 -4.47
CA ALA A 486 12.84 -37.12 -3.15
C ALA A 486 13.63 -37.97 -2.13
N TYR A 487 14.54 -37.33 -1.41
CA TYR A 487 15.28 -37.94 -0.30
C TYR A 487 15.52 -36.96 0.84
N ILE A 488 15.66 -37.52 2.04
CA ILE A 488 16.09 -36.81 3.24
C ILE A 488 17.12 -37.71 3.91
N ASN A 489 18.33 -37.19 4.07
CA ASN A 489 19.37 -37.83 4.86
C ASN A 489 19.42 -37.15 6.22
N TYR A 490 19.06 -37.87 7.27
CA TYR A 490 19.07 -37.33 8.62
C TYR A 490 19.53 -38.36 9.65
N THR A 491 20.11 -37.86 10.73
CA THR A 491 20.38 -38.62 11.94
C THR A 491 19.33 -38.26 12.98
N ARG A 492 18.60 -39.23 13.52
CA ARG A 492 17.68 -39.01 14.63
C ARG A 492 18.36 -39.29 15.95
N THR A 493 18.23 -38.35 16.88
CA THR A 493 18.70 -38.51 18.25
C THR A 493 17.53 -38.28 19.19
N LYS A 494 17.32 -39.26 20.07
CA LYS A 494 16.29 -39.19 21.11
C LYS A 494 16.99 -39.09 22.46
N ALA A 495 16.98 -37.90 23.06
CA ALA A 495 17.49 -37.72 24.41
C ALA A 495 16.59 -38.50 25.39
N PRO A 496 17.17 -39.23 26.36
CA PRO A 496 16.38 -39.86 27.41
C PRO A 496 15.62 -38.78 28.20
N PRO A 497 14.42 -39.09 28.73
CA PRO A 497 13.72 -38.18 29.61
C PRO A 497 14.56 -37.97 30.88
N GLN A 498 15.30 -36.86 30.93
CA GLN A 498 15.92 -36.37 32.14
C GLN A 498 14.81 -35.64 32.88
N LEU A 499 14.29 -36.25 33.94
CA LEU A 499 13.60 -35.52 35.00
C LEU A 499 14.55 -35.61 36.20
N ARG A 500 15.50 -34.69 36.31
CA ARG A 500 16.27 -34.50 37.53
C ARG A 500 15.50 -33.68 38.58
N LEU A 501 14.17 -33.80 38.60
CA LEU A 501 13.34 -33.37 39.71
C LEU A 501 13.51 -34.25 40.96
N GLY A 502 14.39 -35.27 40.95
CA GLY A 502 14.69 -36.11 42.11
C GLY A 502 14.84 -35.30 43.40
N LYS A 503 15.61 -34.21 43.38
CA LYS A 503 15.77 -33.33 44.55
C LYS A 503 14.50 -32.61 44.98
N VAL A 504 13.58 -32.27 44.07
CA VAL A 504 12.29 -31.63 44.41
C VAL A 504 11.33 -32.66 45.00
N TRP A 505 11.31 -33.88 44.46
CA TRP A 505 10.52 -34.98 45.01
C TRP A 505 11.06 -35.46 46.37
N ASP A 506 12.40 -35.47 46.52
CA ASP A 506 13.09 -35.70 47.79
C ASP A 506 12.75 -34.60 48.81
N LEU A 507 12.70 -33.33 48.37
CA LEU A 507 12.30 -32.19 49.22
C LEU A 507 10.82 -32.27 49.65
N LEU A 508 9.97 -32.80 48.76
CA LEU A 508 8.53 -32.99 49.00
C LEU A 508 8.22 -34.29 49.76
N GLY A 509 9.22 -35.14 50.01
CA GLY A 509 9.05 -36.43 50.71
C GLY A 509 8.18 -37.43 49.95
N VAL A 510 8.03 -37.28 48.63
CA VAL A 510 7.20 -38.17 47.79
C VAL A 510 8.12 -38.99 46.90
N SER A 511 7.93 -40.31 46.88
CA SER A 511 8.68 -41.19 45.98
C SER A 511 8.46 -40.78 44.52
N HIS A 512 9.55 -40.73 43.74
CA HIS A 512 9.50 -40.33 42.34
C HIS A 512 8.46 -41.21 41.58
N PRO A 513 7.40 -40.63 40.98
CA PRO A 513 6.33 -41.41 40.35
C PRO A 513 6.79 -42.22 39.12
N MET A 514 8.06 -42.13 38.76
CA MET A 514 8.69 -42.88 37.67
C MET A 514 9.99 -43.63 38.08
N ALA A 515 10.27 -43.85 39.37
CA ALA A 515 11.49 -44.55 39.84
C ALA A 515 11.68 -45.97 39.26
N HIS A 516 10.63 -46.57 38.70
CA HIS A 516 10.63 -47.88 38.07
C HIS A 516 11.10 -47.85 36.59
N LEU A 517 11.38 -46.67 36.04
CA LEU A 517 11.90 -46.50 34.67
C LEU A 517 13.43 -46.31 34.62
N ASP A 518 14.13 -46.35 35.76
CA ASP A 518 15.58 -46.14 35.89
C ASP A 518 16.46 -47.31 35.42
N HIS A 519 16.00 -48.13 34.48
CA HIS A 519 16.93 -48.98 33.74
C HIS A 519 17.69 -48.11 32.73
N PRO A 520 19.03 -48.08 32.76
CA PRO A 520 19.82 -47.27 31.84
C PRO A 520 19.64 -47.81 30.42
N VAL A 521 18.72 -47.22 29.65
CA VAL A 521 18.69 -47.39 28.21
C VAL A 521 20.02 -46.86 27.67
N SER A 522 20.74 -47.71 26.95
CA SER A 522 22.11 -47.46 26.50
C SER A 522 22.30 -46.13 25.79
N ARG A 523 23.48 -45.54 26.00
CA ARG A 523 24.02 -44.38 25.28
C ARG A 523 23.84 -44.54 23.76
N ASP A 524 23.36 -43.47 23.13
CA ASP A 524 23.40 -43.17 21.68
C ASP A 524 22.82 -44.23 20.73
N PHE A 525 21.49 -44.35 20.67
CA PHE A 525 20.84 -44.92 19.49
C PHE A 525 20.80 -43.88 18.35
N ILE A 526 21.86 -43.85 17.55
CA ILE A 526 21.94 -43.08 16.30
C ILE A 526 21.24 -43.88 15.20
N TYR A 527 20.02 -43.48 14.82
CA TYR A 527 19.39 -44.00 13.60
C TYR A 527 19.81 -43.13 12.41
N ASN A 528 20.67 -43.68 11.54
CA ASN A 528 20.90 -43.12 10.20
C ASN A 528 19.89 -43.73 9.24
N ILE A 529 18.85 -42.97 8.91
CA ILE A 529 17.80 -43.40 7.98
C ILE A 529 17.89 -42.51 6.74
N SER A 530 18.29 -43.11 5.61
CA SER A 530 18.16 -42.50 4.29
C SER A 530 16.84 -42.97 3.69
N VAL A 531 15.79 -42.16 3.79
CA VAL A 531 14.49 -42.44 3.16
C VAL A 531 14.59 -42.11 1.67
N ARG A 532 14.39 -43.09 0.77
CA ARG A 532 14.46 -42.88 -0.69
C ARG A 532 13.18 -43.36 -1.38
N GLY A 533 12.45 -42.42 -2.00
CA GLY A 533 11.24 -42.74 -2.78
C GLY A 533 9.97 -42.82 -1.93
N THR A 534 8.81 -42.82 -2.59
CA THR A 534 7.49 -42.59 -1.98
C THR A 534 7.00 -43.70 -1.04
N GLU A 535 7.52 -44.93 -1.14
CA GLU A 535 7.08 -46.04 -0.29
C GLU A 535 7.68 -46.02 1.13
N ASP A 536 8.87 -45.41 1.29
CA ASP A 536 9.60 -45.33 2.57
C ASP A 536 9.08 -44.20 3.49
N PHE A 537 8.23 -43.30 2.99
CA PHE A 537 7.66 -42.18 3.76
C PHE A 537 6.50 -42.58 4.70
N LYS A 538 6.04 -43.84 4.67
CA LYS A 538 4.92 -44.31 5.50
C LYS A 538 5.18 -44.19 7.01
N ASP A 539 6.44 -44.28 7.44
CA ASP A 539 6.83 -44.08 8.84
C ASP A 539 6.79 -42.59 9.26
N LEU A 540 6.84 -41.67 8.30
CA LEU A 540 6.71 -40.21 8.52
C LEU A 540 5.25 -39.74 8.45
N GLU A 541 4.39 -40.45 7.74
CA GLU A 541 2.96 -40.15 7.55
C GLU A 541 2.03 -40.72 8.63
N THR A 542 2.49 -41.65 9.47
CA THR A 542 1.64 -42.26 10.50
C THR A 542 1.22 -41.22 11.56
N PRO A 543 -0.10 -40.97 11.76
CA PRO A 543 -0.57 -40.05 12.77
C PRO A 543 -0.23 -40.60 14.17
N LEU A 544 -0.03 -39.70 15.14
CA LEU A 544 0.17 -40.01 16.56
C LEU A 544 -1.02 -40.84 17.09
N THR A 545 -0.99 -42.15 16.95
CA THR A 545 -1.86 -43.04 17.71
C THR A 545 -1.34 -43.13 19.13
N SER A 546 -2.23 -42.88 20.09
CA SER A 546 -2.03 -43.23 21.49
C SER A 546 -1.51 -44.66 21.59
N MET A 547 -0.50 -44.90 22.42
CA MET A 547 -0.06 -46.23 22.84
C MET A 547 -1.26 -47.04 23.36
N VAL A 548 -1.91 -47.80 22.49
CA VAL A 548 -2.73 -48.95 22.84
C VAL A 548 -2.48 -50.01 21.78
N ASP A 549 -1.97 -51.13 22.29
CA ASP A 549 -1.82 -52.42 21.66
C ASP A 549 -3.02 -52.79 20.76
N VAL A 550 -2.81 -53.36 19.57
CA VAL A 550 -3.65 -54.42 18.97
C VAL A 550 -3.16 -54.87 17.57
N LYS A 551 -3.14 -56.20 17.47
CA LYS A 551 -2.90 -57.14 16.38
C LYS A 551 -3.44 -56.82 14.97
N HIS A 552 -2.68 -57.33 13.98
CA HIS A 552 -2.98 -57.56 12.56
C HIS A 552 -4.45 -57.80 12.12
N ARG A 553 -4.85 -57.22 10.96
CA ARG A 553 -5.18 -57.94 9.69
C ARG A 553 -5.50 -57.00 8.50
N ARG A 554 -5.50 -57.60 7.30
CA ARG A 554 -5.27 -57.09 5.92
C ARG A 554 -6.48 -56.46 5.17
N ARG A 555 -6.13 -55.70 4.11
CA ARG A 555 -6.80 -55.46 2.78
C ARG A 555 -8.08 -54.59 2.80
N ALA A 556 -8.44 -53.75 1.81
CA ALA A 556 -8.03 -53.58 0.42
C ALA A 556 -8.28 -52.12 -0.06
N SER A 557 -7.56 -51.72 -1.10
CA SER A 557 -7.70 -50.50 -1.90
C SER A 557 -8.88 -50.57 -2.88
N TYR A 558 -9.67 -49.49 -2.97
CA TYR A 558 -10.46 -49.13 -4.16
C TYR A 558 -10.38 -47.62 -4.41
N ALA A 559 -9.82 -47.25 -5.56
CA ALA A 559 -9.82 -45.90 -6.09
C ALA A 559 -11.10 -45.68 -6.92
N HIS A 560 -11.80 -44.56 -6.68
CA HIS A 560 -12.84 -44.06 -7.58
C HIS A 560 -12.43 -42.67 -8.10
N LYS A 561 -12.24 -42.59 -9.42
CA LYS A 561 -12.01 -41.38 -10.21
C LYS A 561 -13.35 -40.91 -10.76
N LEU A 562 -13.73 -39.66 -10.50
CA LEU A 562 -14.92 -38.99 -11.06
C LEU A 562 -14.45 -37.93 -12.06
N GLU A 563 -14.78 -38.12 -13.34
CA GLU A 563 -14.64 -37.10 -14.39
C GLU A 563 -16.03 -36.68 -14.89
N PHE A 564 -16.27 -35.37 -14.95
CA PHE A 564 -17.47 -34.79 -15.54
C PHE A 564 -17.19 -34.35 -16.99
N GLN A 565 -18.00 -34.83 -17.94
CA GLN A 565 -18.01 -34.40 -19.33
C GLN A 565 -19.41 -33.83 -19.65
N VAL A 566 -19.48 -32.60 -20.15
CA VAL A 566 -20.75 -31.92 -20.50
C VAL A 566 -20.89 -31.89 -22.02
N GLY A 567 -21.91 -32.59 -22.54
CA GLY A 567 -22.28 -32.62 -23.96
C GLY A 567 -23.42 -31.66 -24.32
N LYS A 568 -23.37 -31.13 -25.56
CA LYS A 568 -24.41 -30.33 -26.25
C LYS A 568 -25.28 -31.22 -27.14
N HIS A 569 -26.58 -30.95 -27.24
CA HIS A 569 -27.38 -31.24 -28.45
C HIS A 569 -28.51 -30.22 -28.71
N ARG A 570 -28.84 -30.08 -30.00
CA ARG A 570 -29.77 -29.16 -30.69
C ARG A 570 -31.22 -29.69 -30.73
N GLY A 571 -32.17 -28.80 -31.01
CA GLY A 571 -33.48 -29.07 -31.66
C GLY A 571 -34.23 -27.76 -31.95
N GLY A 572 -34.92 -27.63 -33.10
CA GLY A 572 -35.69 -26.44 -33.50
C GLY A 572 -36.94 -26.79 -34.33
N GLU A 573 -37.81 -25.81 -34.68
CA GLU A 573 -38.77 -25.84 -35.82
C GLU A 573 -39.65 -24.54 -36.02
N ASN A 574 -40.13 -24.33 -37.28
CA ASN A 574 -41.29 -23.54 -37.81
C ASN A 574 -41.18 -22.00 -38.12
N MET A 575 -41.70 -21.36 -39.20
CA MET A 575 -42.53 -21.65 -40.42
C MET A 575 -42.51 -20.43 -41.43
N LYS A 576 -42.88 -20.60 -42.73
CA LYS A 576 -42.88 -19.60 -43.86
C LYS A 576 -44.26 -18.99 -44.22
N VAL A 577 -44.31 -17.81 -44.89
CA VAL A 577 -45.40 -17.31 -45.78
C VAL A 577 -44.82 -16.49 -46.97
N PRO A 578 -45.34 -16.53 -48.23
CA PRO A 578 -44.81 -15.79 -49.39
C PRO A 578 -45.75 -14.68 -49.94
N HIS A 579 -45.24 -13.71 -50.73
CA HIS A 579 -46.08 -12.81 -51.55
C HIS A 579 -45.53 -12.42 -52.94
N LYS A 580 -46.42 -12.62 -53.93
CA LYS A 580 -46.86 -11.83 -55.12
C LYS A 580 -45.86 -11.18 -56.12
N VAL A 581 -46.15 -11.40 -57.41
CA VAL A 581 -45.52 -10.86 -58.62
C VAL A 581 -46.10 -9.48 -59.02
N PRO A 582 -45.29 -8.48 -59.46
CA PRO A 582 -45.78 -7.20 -59.98
C PRO A 582 -45.90 -7.12 -61.52
N LYS A 583 -46.73 -6.17 -61.98
CA LYS A 583 -47.11 -5.85 -63.38
C LYS A 583 -46.13 -4.86 -64.07
N HIS A 584 -46.27 -4.71 -65.39
CA HIS A 584 -45.35 -4.12 -66.38
C HIS A 584 -45.02 -2.60 -66.23
N PRO A 585 -43.82 -2.10 -66.63
CA PRO A 585 -43.21 -0.86 -66.11
C PRO A 585 -43.40 0.44 -66.93
N LEU A 586 -44.29 0.53 -67.92
CA LEU A 586 -44.36 1.73 -68.79
C LEU A 586 -45.24 2.88 -68.24
N LEU A 587 -45.64 2.82 -66.96
CA LEU A 587 -46.53 3.82 -66.35
C LEU A 587 -46.00 4.45 -65.05
N ASP A 588 -44.72 4.30 -64.70
CA ASP A 588 -44.17 4.84 -63.45
C ASP A 588 -42.88 5.64 -63.68
N THR A 589 -42.89 6.95 -63.40
CA THR A 589 -41.78 7.89 -63.66
C THR A 589 -41.09 8.43 -62.39
N ASP A 590 -41.53 8.00 -61.19
CA ASP A 590 -41.09 8.60 -59.92
C ASP A 590 -40.27 7.68 -58.98
N GLN A 591 -39.74 6.54 -59.46
CA GLN A 591 -39.02 5.58 -58.61
C GLN A 591 -37.49 5.77 -58.52
N ASN A 592 -36.96 5.64 -57.29
CA ASN A 592 -35.54 5.71 -56.95
C ASN A 592 -34.78 4.42 -57.35
N MET A 593 -33.88 4.55 -58.33
CA MET A 593 -33.16 3.44 -58.99
C MET A 593 -32.23 2.60 -58.07
N ASN A 594 -32.00 3.01 -56.83
CA ASN A 594 -31.15 2.29 -55.87
C ASN A 594 -31.89 1.16 -55.11
N GLU A 595 -33.20 0.99 -55.28
CA GLU A 595 -34.00 -0.06 -54.61
C GLU A 595 -34.35 -1.27 -55.52
N ILE A 596 -33.83 -1.33 -56.75
CA ILE A 596 -34.10 -2.42 -57.70
C ILE A 596 -33.07 -3.55 -57.52
N VAL A 597 -33.52 -4.75 -57.14
CA VAL A 597 -32.63 -5.89 -56.77
C VAL A 597 -32.44 -6.93 -57.89
N THR A 598 -33.13 -6.86 -59.04
CA THR A 598 -32.91 -7.84 -60.13
C THR A 598 -32.88 -7.22 -61.52
N TYR A 599 -31.76 -7.48 -62.21
CA TYR A 599 -31.35 -6.96 -63.52
C TYR A 599 -31.74 -7.88 -64.70
N ALA A 600 -32.93 -8.49 -64.68
CA ALA A 600 -33.29 -9.45 -65.74
C ALA A 600 -33.84 -8.80 -67.04
N ASP A 601 -34.34 -7.55 -67.00
CA ASP A 601 -35.10 -6.99 -68.13
C ASP A 601 -34.58 -5.66 -68.73
N LEU A 602 -33.37 -5.21 -68.40
CA LEU A 602 -32.73 -4.07 -69.08
C LEU A 602 -31.78 -4.55 -70.19
N LYS A 603 -32.32 -5.29 -71.16
CA LYS A 603 -31.73 -5.41 -72.50
C LYS A 603 -31.99 -4.09 -73.23
N LEU A 604 -31.05 -3.16 -73.16
CA LEU A 604 -30.77 -2.10 -74.16
C LEU A 604 -29.63 -1.22 -73.64
N ARG A 605 -28.40 -1.65 -73.90
CA ARG A 605 -27.19 -0.85 -74.16
C ARG A 605 -26.05 -1.83 -74.42
N THR A 606 -25.31 -1.60 -75.49
CA THR A 606 -24.14 -2.36 -75.95
C THR A 606 -23.25 -2.85 -74.80
N GLU A 607 -22.91 -4.15 -74.79
CA GLU A 607 -21.96 -4.72 -73.82
C GLU A 607 -20.64 -3.92 -73.88
N PRO A 608 -20.18 -3.31 -72.77
CA PRO A 608 -18.81 -2.84 -72.68
C PRO A 608 -17.86 -4.04 -72.63
N PRO A 609 -16.58 -3.88 -73.03
CA PRO A 609 -15.63 -4.97 -73.10
C PRO A 609 -15.57 -5.72 -71.76
N LYS A 610 -15.80 -7.04 -71.82
CA LYS A 610 -15.77 -7.94 -70.65
C LYS A 610 -14.39 -8.06 -70.00
N ASP A 611 -13.36 -7.57 -70.68
CA ASP A 611 -11.98 -7.59 -70.20
C ASP A 611 -11.39 -6.17 -70.13
N PRO A 612 -10.62 -5.83 -69.09
CA PRO A 612 -9.74 -4.66 -69.13
C PRO A 612 -8.82 -4.78 -70.37
N PRO A 613 -8.33 -3.66 -70.94
CA PRO A 613 -7.44 -3.71 -72.09
C PRO A 613 -6.34 -4.77 -71.87
N PRO A 614 -6.15 -5.70 -72.84
CA PRO A 614 -5.32 -6.88 -72.65
C PRO A 614 -3.90 -6.46 -72.23
N GLY A 615 -3.48 -6.91 -71.04
CA GLY A 615 -2.13 -6.66 -70.50
C GLY A 615 -2.07 -5.99 -69.12
N ILE A 616 -3.19 -5.50 -68.56
CA ILE A 616 -3.20 -4.87 -67.23
C ILE A 616 -3.77 -5.82 -66.17
N LYS A 617 -2.91 -6.37 -65.30
CA LYS A 617 -3.37 -7.03 -64.06
C LYS A 617 -3.84 -5.97 -63.06
N LEU A 618 -5.09 -6.05 -62.63
CA LEU A 618 -5.63 -5.18 -61.59
C LEU A 618 -5.04 -5.60 -60.23
N ASP A 619 -4.08 -4.84 -59.72
CA ASP A 619 -3.60 -4.98 -58.35
C ASP A 619 -4.58 -4.26 -57.40
N LEU A 620 -5.59 -5.00 -56.93
CA LEU A 620 -6.65 -4.48 -56.07
C LEU A 620 -6.12 -4.05 -54.69
N ASP A 621 -5.03 -4.66 -54.22
CA ASP A 621 -4.47 -4.38 -52.90
C ASP A 621 -3.80 -3.00 -52.87
N ASN A 622 -3.32 -2.52 -54.02
CA ASN A 622 -2.73 -1.19 -54.21
C ASN A 622 -3.65 -0.20 -54.94
N ALA A 623 -4.93 -0.53 -55.10
CA ALA A 623 -5.92 0.34 -55.70
C ALA A 623 -6.62 1.22 -54.66
N PHE A 624 -6.92 2.46 -55.02
CA PHE A 624 -7.85 3.31 -54.27
C PHE A 624 -9.13 3.51 -55.07
N VAL A 625 -10.23 3.68 -54.34
CA VAL A 625 -11.55 3.95 -54.91
C VAL A 625 -12.10 5.25 -54.35
N VAL A 626 -12.80 6.00 -55.19
CA VAL A 626 -13.59 7.16 -54.79
C VAL A 626 -15.06 6.81 -55.00
N PHE A 627 -15.85 6.81 -53.94
CA PHE A 627 -17.28 6.45 -54.00
C PHE A 627 -18.14 7.38 -53.15
N LEU A 628 -19.45 7.37 -53.42
CA LEU A 628 -20.44 8.10 -52.64
C LEU A 628 -21.16 7.16 -51.67
N SER A 629 -21.16 7.49 -50.38
CA SER A 629 -21.94 6.75 -49.37
C SER A 629 -23.35 7.31 -49.19
N GLY A 630 -23.60 8.51 -49.69
CA GLY A 630 -24.85 9.27 -49.57
C GLY A 630 -24.89 10.41 -50.58
N LYS A 631 -25.93 11.26 -50.51
CA LYS A 631 -26.13 12.36 -51.48
C LYS A 631 -24.98 13.38 -51.50
N TRP A 632 -24.32 13.57 -50.36
CA TRP A 632 -23.33 14.65 -50.16
C TRP A 632 -21.96 14.16 -49.68
N LEU A 633 -21.81 12.85 -49.41
CA LEU A 633 -20.61 12.29 -48.79
C LEU A 633 -19.82 11.47 -49.80
N GLN A 634 -18.64 11.97 -50.14
CA GLN A 634 -17.66 11.33 -51.00
C GLN A 634 -16.48 10.85 -50.17
N HIS A 635 -16.07 9.61 -50.40
CA HIS A 635 -14.97 8.99 -49.68
C HIS A 635 -13.93 8.47 -50.68
N LYS A 636 -12.66 8.72 -50.38
CA LYS A 636 -11.53 7.99 -50.96
C LYS A 636 -11.17 6.87 -49.99
N ALA A 637 -11.05 5.64 -50.48
CA ALA A 637 -10.78 4.46 -49.66
C ALA A 637 -9.78 3.53 -50.33
N THR A 638 -8.95 2.88 -49.53
CA THR A 638 -8.15 1.69 -49.85
C THR A 638 -8.68 0.49 -49.07
N ILE A 639 -8.26 -0.73 -49.46
CA ILE A 639 -8.64 -1.95 -48.74
C ILE A 639 -8.13 -1.85 -47.28
N GLY A 640 -9.04 -2.03 -46.32
CA GLY A 640 -8.74 -1.94 -44.88
C GLY A 640 -9.11 -0.62 -44.22
N ASP A 641 -9.47 0.42 -44.98
CA ASP A 641 -9.86 1.71 -44.42
C ASP A 641 -11.18 1.64 -43.62
N ILE A 642 -11.23 2.37 -42.51
CA ILE A 642 -12.46 2.56 -41.72
C ILE A 642 -13.08 3.91 -42.07
N ILE A 643 -14.31 3.89 -42.56
CA ILE A 643 -15.02 5.09 -43.03
C ILE A 643 -16.23 5.37 -42.16
N GLN A 644 -16.28 6.59 -41.61
CA GLN A 644 -17.47 7.08 -40.92
C GLN A 644 -18.48 7.61 -41.93
N THR A 645 -19.65 6.98 -42.02
CA THR A 645 -20.76 7.40 -42.88
C THR A 645 -21.88 8.03 -42.06
N GLU A 646 -22.84 8.64 -42.76
CA GLU A 646 -24.15 8.88 -42.16
C GLU A 646 -24.85 7.56 -41.78
N ARG A 647 -25.93 7.65 -41.00
CA ARG A 647 -26.69 6.46 -40.59
C ARG A 647 -27.32 5.79 -41.82
N ILE A 648 -26.75 4.65 -42.22
CA ILE A 648 -27.29 3.84 -43.30
C ILE A 648 -28.57 3.17 -42.79
N LYS A 649 -29.70 3.54 -43.39
CA LYS A 649 -31.01 3.00 -42.99
C LYS A 649 -31.05 1.49 -43.30
N ARG A 650 -31.70 0.72 -42.41
CA ARG A 650 -31.96 -0.73 -42.57
C ARG A 650 -30.70 -1.63 -42.62
N LYS A 651 -29.57 -1.18 -42.05
CA LYS A 651 -28.36 -2.00 -41.87
C LYS A 651 -27.96 -2.07 -40.40
N GLN A 652 -27.52 -3.24 -39.95
CA GLN A 652 -27.03 -3.51 -38.60
C GLN A 652 -25.51 -3.72 -38.59
N ALA A 653 -24.89 -3.70 -37.42
CA ALA A 653 -23.48 -4.06 -37.28
C ALA A 653 -23.24 -5.50 -37.78
N GLY A 654 -22.19 -5.71 -38.56
CA GLY A 654 -21.87 -6.98 -39.21
C GLY A 654 -22.45 -7.14 -40.62
N ASP A 655 -23.40 -6.30 -41.03
CA ASP A 655 -23.94 -6.37 -42.40
C ASP A 655 -22.90 -5.98 -43.44
N GLN A 656 -22.82 -6.75 -44.52
CA GLN A 656 -22.12 -6.32 -45.72
C GLN A 656 -22.95 -5.29 -46.49
N ILE A 657 -22.33 -4.17 -46.79
CA ILE A 657 -22.91 -3.05 -47.53
C ILE A 657 -22.12 -2.90 -48.82
N VAL A 658 -22.84 -2.79 -49.95
CA VAL A 658 -22.22 -2.64 -51.26
C VAL A 658 -22.63 -1.30 -51.84
N PHE A 659 -21.65 -0.44 -52.14
CA PHE A 659 -21.89 0.82 -52.84
C PHE A 659 -21.56 0.65 -54.33
N GLY A 660 -22.56 0.86 -55.19
CA GLY A 660 -22.39 0.92 -56.65
C GLY A 660 -22.03 2.31 -57.17
N SER A 661 -22.04 3.32 -56.31
CA SER A 661 -21.79 4.73 -56.66
C SER A 661 -20.30 5.05 -56.70
N VAL A 662 -19.54 4.31 -57.50
CA VAL A 662 -18.09 4.46 -57.64
C VAL A 662 -17.76 5.50 -58.70
N LEU A 663 -17.09 6.58 -58.34
CA LEU A 663 -16.74 7.69 -59.22
C LEU A 663 -15.39 7.48 -59.93
N LEU A 664 -14.42 6.92 -59.21
CA LEU A 664 -13.06 6.74 -59.72
C LEU A 664 -12.41 5.51 -59.07
N VAL A 665 -11.70 4.71 -59.87
CA VAL A 665 -10.79 3.65 -59.38
C VAL A 665 -9.41 3.97 -59.92
N GLY A 666 -8.42 4.09 -59.05
CA GLY A 666 -7.05 4.40 -59.43
C GLY A 666 -6.07 3.42 -58.84
N THR A 667 -5.07 3.06 -59.62
CA THR A 667 -3.83 2.45 -59.13
C THR A 667 -2.69 3.45 -59.29
N LYS A 668 -1.46 3.04 -59.01
CA LYS A 668 -0.27 3.85 -59.29
C LYS A 668 -0.13 4.18 -60.78
N ASP A 669 -0.49 3.24 -61.65
CA ASP A 669 -0.10 3.28 -63.06
C ASP A 669 -1.26 3.66 -64.00
N TRP A 670 -2.51 3.61 -63.53
CA TRP A 670 -3.68 3.99 -64.32
C TRP A 670 -4.86 4.41 -63.46
N THR A 671 -5.80 5.15 -64.06
CA THR A 671 -7.07 5.54 -63.45
C THR A 671 -8.24 5.29 -64.39
N LEU A 672 -9.29 4.66 -63.87
CA LEU A 672 -10.60 4.56 -64.51
C LEU A 672 -11.51 5.60 -63.87
N MET A 673 -12.11 6.46 -64.69
CA MET A 673 -12.95 7.58 -64.24
C MET A 673 -14.36 7.44 -64.81
N GLY A 674 -15.36 7.45 -63.92
CA GLY A 674 -16.77 7.37 -64.27
C GLY A 674 -17.35 8.72 -64.71
N LYS A 675 -18.40 8.71 -65.52
CA LYS A 675 -19.21 9.89 -65.85
C LYS A 675 -20.71 9.60 -65.66
N PRO A 676 -21.30 9.76 -64.46
CA PRO A 676 -20.67 10.14 -63.19
C PRO A 676 -20.08 8.95 -62.41
N VAL A 677 -20.54 7.73 -62.69
CA VAL A 677 -20.11 6.49 -62.02
C VAL A 677 -19.43 5.54 -63.00
N ILE A 678 -18.53 4.70 -62.51
CA ILE A 678 -17.92 3.61 -63.26
C ILE A 678 -18.92 2.45 -63.28
N PRO A 679 -19.41 2.04 -64.45
CA PRO A 679 -20.35 0.94 -64.54
C PRO A 679 -19.70 -0.35 -64.02
N TYR A 680 -20.47 -1.16 -63.29
CA TYR A 680 -20.08 -2.46 -62.71
C TYR A 680 -19.05 -2.44 -61.56
N ALA A 681 -18.44 -1.29 -61.23
CA ALA A 681 -17.57 -1.17 -60.06
C ALA A 681 -18.41 -1.15 -58.75
N LYS A 682 -17.95 -1.90 -57.74
CA LYS A 682 -18.63 -2.05 -56.45
C LYS A 682 -17.62 -1.98 -55.31
N VAL A 683 -17.97 -1.32 -54.21
CA VAL A 683 -17.16 -1.30 -52.99
C VAL A 683 -17.91 -2.02 -51.88
N HIS A 684 -17.27 -3.02 -51.27
CA HIS A 684 -17.83 -3.83 -50.20
C HIS A 684 -17.33 -3.33 -48.85
N PHE A 685 -18.25 -3.09 -47.92
CA PHE A 685 -17.97 -2.68 -46.53
C PHE A 685 -18.64 -3.62 -45.54
N VAL A 686 -18.08 -3.71 -44.33
CA VAL A 686 -18.73 -4.33 -43.18
C VAL A 686 -19.09 -3.22 -42.19
N ALA A 687 -20.35 -3.15 -41.77
CA ALA A 687 -20.83 -2.11 -40.87
C ALA A 687 -20.42 -2.36 -39.40
N TYR A 688 -20.02 -1.31 -38.69
CA TYR A 688 -19.76 -1.34 -37.23
C TYR A 688 -20.55 -0.21 -36.54
N VAL A 689 -21.08 -0.46 -35.34
CA VAL A 689 -21.82 0.55 -34.56
C VAL A 689 -20.92 1.15 -33.49
N LEU A 690 -20.71 2.48 -33.54
CA LEU A 690 -20.20 3.27 -32.41
C LEU A 690 -21.38 3.88 -31.65
N GLN A 691 -21.66 3.42 -30.42
CA GLN A 691 -22.55 4.13 -29.49
C GLN A 691 -21.74 5.12 -28.64
N SER A 692 -22.20 6.38 -28.56
CA SER A 692 -21.60 7.41 -27.71
C SER A 692 -22.41 7.59 -26.41
N PRO A 693 -21.85 7.32 -25.21
CA PRO A 693 -22.55 7.39 -23.93
C PRO A 693 -22.60 8.80 -23.29
N VAL A 694 -22.44 9.89 -24.06
CA VAL A 694 -22.18 11.25 -23.53
C VAL A 694 -23.43 11.97 -22.97
N VAL A 695 -24.62 11.65 -23.46
CA VAL A 695 -25.87 12.40 -23.15
C VAL A 695 -26.34 12.31 -21.68
N PRO A 696 -26.25 11.16 -20.97
CA PRO A 696 -26.78 11.04 -19.61
C PRO A 696 -26.02 11.81 -18.52
N ILE A 697 -24.71 12.03 -18.67
CA ILE A 697 -23.89 12.68 -17.61
C ILE A 697 -24.17 14.17 -17.52
N VAL A 698 -24.29 14.83 -18.67
CA VAL A 698 -24.62 16.25 -18.75
C VAL A 698 -26.00 16.51 -18.13
N ALA A 699 -26.95 15.60 -18.34
CA ALA A 699 -28.27 15.65 -17.72
C ALA A 699 -28.22 15.51 -16.19
N ALA A 700 -27.41 14.60 -15.64
CA ALA A 700 -27.28 14.42 -14.19
C ALA A 700 -26.64 15.63 -13.48
N VAL A 701 -25.64 16.25 -14.09
CA VAL A 701 -24.99 17.47 -13.57
C VAL A 701 -25.95 18.66 -13.65
N ALA A 702 -26.67 18.81 -14.76
CA ALA A 702 -27.70 19.85 -14.90
C ALA A 702 -28.83 19.67 -13.87
N LEU A 703 -29.26 18.44 -13.59
CA LEU A 703 -30.29 18.14 -12.59
C LEU A 703 -29.84 18.47 -11.16
N TYR A 704 -28.56 18.27 -10.83
CA TYR A 704 -27.99 18.66 -9.54
C TYR A 704 -28.02 20.18 -9.34
N TYR A 705 -27.71 20.97 -10.37
CA TYR A 705 -27.81 22.43 -10.28
C TYR A 705 -29.26 22.94 -10.30
N TYR A 706 -30.14 22.28 -11.06
CA TYR A 706 -31.56 22.62 -11.12
C TYR A 706 -32.28 22.39 -9.78
N THR A 707 -31.88 21.37 -9.01
CA THR A 707 -32.44 21.11 -7.67
C THR A 707 -31.98 22.10 -6.60
N TYR A 708 -30.93 22.90 -6.85
CA TYR A 708 -30.45 23.99 -5.98
C TYR A 708 -31.08 25.35 -6.31
N GLY A 709 -32.40 25.36 -6.62
CA GLY A 709 -33.19 26.47 -7.18
C GLY A 709 -33.27 27.82 -6.43
N SER A 710 -32.29 28.18 -5.58
CA SER A 710 -32.16 29.52 -4.99
C SER A 710 -30.70 30.02 -4.90
N LEU A 711 -29.79 29.47 -5.71
CA LEU A 711 -28.42 30.00 -5.79
C LEU A 711 -28.44 31.38 -6.47
N GLY A 712 -28.22 32.44 -5.69
CA GLY A 712 -28.03 33.79 -6.23
C GLY A 712 -26.95 33.81 -7.33
N SER A 713 -27.13 34.68 -8.32
CA SER A 713 -26.34 34.75 -9.57
C SER A 713 -24.82 34.68 -9.35
N ALA A 714 -24.30 35.33 -8.31
CA ALA A 714 -22.88 35.32 -7.97
C ALA A 714 -22.30 33.92 -7.68
N LYS A 715 -23.08 33.02 -7.05
CA LYS A 715 -22.62 31.65 -6.75
C LYS A 715 -22.58 30.78 -8.01
N LEU A 716 -23.54 30.98 -8.92
CA LEU A 716 -23.57 30.29 -10.21
C LEU A 716 -22.37 30.69 -11.08
N TRP A 717 -22.07 32.00 -11.15
CA TRP A 717 -20.89 32.50 -11.86
C TRP A 717 -19.59 31.91 -11.31
N LEU A 718 -19.48 31.79 -9.99
CA LEU A 718 -18.31 31.18 -9.37
C LEU A 718 -18.13 29.71 -9.78
N ILE A 719 -19.22 28.94 -9.81
CA ILE A 719 -19.22 27.54 -10.25
C ILE A 719 -18.81 27.43 -11.72
N LEU A 720 -19.35 28.30 -12.58
CA LEU A 720 -19.03 28.32 -14.01
C LEU A 720 -17.56 28.65 -14.25
N ILE A 721 -17.03 29.68 -13.58
CA ILE A 721 -15.61 30.05 -13.67
C ILE A 721 -14.73 28.89 -13.22
N TYR A 722 -15.05 28.26 -12.08
CA TYR A 722 -14.30 27.11 -11.60
C TYR A 722 -14.34 25.94 -12.57
N LEU A 723 -15.51 25.64 -13.16
CA LEU A 723 -15.66 24.58 -14.14
C LEU A 723 -14.81 24.84 -15.39
N LEU A 724 -14.75 26.09 -15.88
CA LEU A 724 -13.88 26.47 -17.00
C LEU A 724 -12.40 26.39 -16.66
N VAL A 725 -12.00 26.86 -15.47
CA VAL A 725 -10.61 26.77 -15.01
C VAL A 725 -10.19 25.31 -14.85
N ASP A 726 -11.02 24.47 -14.23
CA ASP A 726 -10.74 23.05 -14.03
C ASP A 726 -10.66 22.28 -15.37
N LEU A 727 -11.57 22.59 -16.31
CA LEU A 727 -11.52 22.06 -17.68
C LEU A 727 -10.19 22.41 -18.36
N SER A 728 -9.74 23.66 -18.22
CA SER A 728 -8.48 24.12 -18.81
C SER A 728 -7.26 23.36 -18.27
N LYS A 729 -7.26 23.01 -16.97
CA LYS A 729 -6.15 22.25 -16.34
C LYS A 729 -5.96 20.90 -17.01
N GLY A 730 -7.05 20.16 -17.25
CA GLY A 730 -7.00 18.87 -17.93
C GLY A 730 -6.40 18.95 -19.34
N LEU A 731 -6.76 19.99 -20.09
CA LEU A 731 -6.25 20.23 -21.44
C LEU A 731 -4.77 20.64 -21.44
N ILE A 732 -4.36 21.55 -20.55
CA ILE A 732 -2.98 22.02 -20.44
C ILE A 732 -2.03 20.89 -20.03
N VAL A 733 -2.42 20.07 -19.04
CA VAL A 733 -1.59 18.93 -18.60
C VAL A 733 -1.45 17.90 -19.72
N SER A 734 -2.54 17.56 -20.40
CA SER A 734 -2.50 16.63 -21.54
C SER A 734 -1.62 17.17 -22.68
N TRP A 735 -1.70 18.48 -22.97
CA TRP A 735 -0.85 19.13 -23.95
C TRP A 735 0.63 19.13 -23.54
N SER A 736 0.92 19.39 -22.26
CA SER A 736 2.28 19.34 -21.71
C SER A 736 2.89 17.95 -21.80
N LEU A 737 2.12 16.90 -21.57
CA LEU A 737 2.60 15.52 -21.64
C LEU A 737 2.83 15.08 -23.09
N ALA A 738 1.98 15.53 -24.01
CA ALA A 738 2.09 15.21 -25.44
C ALA A 738 3.31 15.86 -26.12
N ASN A 739 3.82 16.99 -25.61
CA ASN A 739 4.96 17.72 -26.18
C ASN A 739 6.26 17.54 -25.39
N LYS A 740 6.35 16.47 -24.60
CA LYS A 740 7.52 16.22 -23.76
C LYS A 740 8.67 15.63 -24.58
N ASP A 741 9.88 16.18 -24.42
CA ASP A 741 11.08 15.59 -24.99
C ASP A 741 11.26 14.14 -24.47
N PRO A 742 11.37 13.13 -25.35
CA PRO A 742 11.61 11.76 -24.93
C PRO A 742 12.93 11.70 -24.17
N GLY A 743 12.86 11.32 -22.89
CA GLY A 743 14.02 11.20 -21.99
C GLY A 743 14.16 12.28 -20.92
N LYS A 744 13.39 13.38 -20.96
CA LYS A 744 13.45 14.42 -19.90
C LYS A 744 12.15 14.47 -19.12
N THR A 745 12.11 13.81 -17.97
CA THR A 745 10.97 13.88 -17.06
C THR A 745 11.26 14.87 -15.93
N PRO A 746 10.63 16.05 -15.90
CA PRO A 746 10.78 16.95 -14.76
C PRO A 746 10.34 16.22 -13.49
N SER A 747 11.12 16.37 -12.43
CA SER A 747 10.80 15.84 -11.10
C SER A 747 9.43 16.33 -10.65
N GLU A 748 8.57 15.41 -10.20
CA GLU A 748 7.19 15.71 -9.81
C GLU A 748 7.14 16.73 -8.68
N ILE A 749 8.06 16.60 -7.71
CA ILE A 749 8.17 17.49 -6.55
C ILE A 749 8.54 18.90 -6.98
N SER A 750 9.42 19.04 -7.99
CA SER A 750 9.83 20.34 -8.52
C SER A 750 8.66 21.10 -9.15
N ILE A 751 7.80 20.40 -9.89
CA ILE A 751 6.59 21.00 -10.49
C ILE A 751 5.66 21.52 -9.38
N LEU A 752 5.44 20.72 -8.33
CA LEU A 752 4.57 21.10 -7.22
C LEU A 752 5.14 22.28 -6.43
N PHE A 753 6.45 22.28 -6.17
CA PHE A 753 7.13 23.36 -5.48
C PHE A 753 6.99 24.69 -6.24
N VAL A 754 7.31 24.70 -7.55
CA VAL A 754 7.19 25.91 -8.39
C VAL A 754 5.73 26.40 -8.42
N LYS A 755 4.77 25.48 -8.56
CA LYS A 755 3.33 25.80 -8.53
C LYS A 755 2.92 26.54 -7.26
N ASP A 756 3.39 26.06 -6.11
CA ASP A 756 3.02 26.64 -4.82
C ASP A 756 3.76 27.94 -4.53
N VAL A 757 5.00 28.11 -5.02
CA VAL A 757 5.73 29.40 -5.00
C VAL A 757 4.98 30.46 -5.82
N VAL A 758 4.59 30.14 -7.06
CA VAL A 758 3.80 31.05 -7.91
C VAL A 758 2.45 31.37 -7.25
N SER A 759 1.79 30.36 -6.69
CA SER A 759 0.52 30.54 -5.98
C SER A 759 0.68 31.42 -4.73
N LEU A 760 1.79 31.32 -4.00
CA LEU A 760 2.10 32.15 -2.84
C LEU A 760 2.37 33.61 -3.25
N ALA A 761 3.12 33.82 -4.33
CA ALA A 761 3.40 35.16 -4.85
C ALA A 761 2.12 35.89 -5.28
N MET A 762 1.23 35.20 -6.00
CA MET A 762 -0.10 35.75 -6.33
C MET A 762 -0.94 36.00 -5.07
N GLY A 763 -0.75 35.16 -4.05
CA GLY A 763 -1.21 35.27 -2.65
C GLY A 763 -1.04 36.64 -2.11
N TYR A 764 0.24 36.91 -2.02
CA TYR A 764 0.78 38.11 -1.47
C TYR A 764 0.33 39.32 -2.29
N ALA A 765 0.42 39.25 -3.62
CA ALA A 765 0.01 40.35 -4.50
C ALA A 765 -1.48 40.73 -4.34
N VAL A 766 -2.39 39.75 -4.39
CA VAL A 766 -3.83 40.01 -4.21
C VAL A 766 -4.12 40.52 -2.79
N SER A 767 -3.44 39.97 -1.78
CA SER A 767 -3.60 40.45 -0.39
C SER A 767 -3.10 41.90 -0.22
N LYS A 768 -2.04 42.30 -0.92
CA LYS A 768 -1.53 43.69 -0.95
C LYS A 768 -2.51 44.63 -1.64
N LEU A 769 -3.12 44.19 -2.74
CA LEU A 769 -4.10 44.99 -3.48
C LEU A 769 -5.40 45.24 -2.70
N MET A 770 -5.69 44.47 -1.64
CA MET A 770 -6.87 44.67 -0.78
C MET A 770 -6.72 45.80 0.27
N GLY A 771 -5.60 46.53 0.30
CA GLY A 771 -5.43 47.73 1.13
C GLY A 771 -4.71 47.52 2.47
N ASN A 772 -4.74 48.55 3.34
CA ASN A 772 -3.91 48.65 4.56
C ASN A 772 -4.09 47.48 5.55
N ASP A 773 -5.28 46.88 5.64
CA ASP A 773 -5.53 45.73 6.52
C ASP A 773 -4.79 44.46 6.08
N GLY A 774 -4.46 44.35 4.79
CA GLY A 774 -3.71 43.23 4.23
C GLY A 774 -2.21 43.29 4.55
N ASN A 775 -1.63 44.49 4.71
CA ASN A 775 -0.19 44.65 4.95
C ASN A 775 0.25 44.12 6.31
N ASN A 776 -0.55 44.38 7.35
CA ASN A 776 -0.15 44.09 8.73
C ASN A 776 -0.48 42.66 9.17
N LYS A 777 -1.38 41.97 8.46
CA LYS A 777 -1.86 40.63 8.85
C LYS A 777 -1.18 39.46 8.12
N VAL A 778 -0.50 39.72 7.01
CA VAL A 778 0.18 38.65 6.27
C VAL A 778 1.49 38.29 6.99
N ASN A 779 1.41 37.34 7.92
CA ASN A 779 2.59 36.76 8.56
C ASN A 779 2.86 35.36 8.02
N VAL A 780 3.80 35.29 7.07
CA VAL A 780 4.22 34.05 6.37
C VAL A 780 4.78 33.00 7.33
N LEU A 781 5.24 33.38 8.52
CA LEU A 781 5.81 32.48 9.53
C LEU A 781 5.10 32.57 10.89
N GLY A 782 3.87 33.10 10.91
CA GLY A 782 3.08 33.25 12.13
C GLY A 782 2.36 31.96 12.55
N TYR A 783 1.86 31.96 13.79
CA TYR A 783 1.03 30.87 14.33
C TYR A 783 -0.19 30.56 13.44
N ASP A 784 -0.82 31.59 12.85
CA ASP A 784 -1.93 31.40 11.93
C ASP A 784 -1.54 30.71 10.62
N THR A 785 -0.27 30.84 10.18
CA THR A 785 0.26 30.05 9.07
C THR A 785 0.41 28.59 9.46
N PHE A 786 1.01 28.30 10.62
CA PHE A 786 1.19 26.92 11.11
C PHE A 786 -0.12 26.16 11.35
N ARG A 787 -1.23 26.85 11.62
CA ARG A 787 -2.58 26.23 11.65
C ARG A 787 -2.97 25.56 10.34
N PHE A 788 -2.47 26.04 9.20
CA PHE A 788 -2.70 25.42 7.89
C PHE A 788 -1.67 24.35 7.52
N LEU A 789 -0.65 24.09 8.35
CA LEU A 789 0.39 23.09 8.07
C LEU A 789 -0.19 21.69 7.78
N PRO A 790 -1.16 21.15 8.56
CA PRO A 790 -1.72 19.84 8.25
C PRO A 790 -2.52 19.81 6.94
N VAL A 791 -3.18 20.92 6.58
CA VAL A 791 -3.88 21.06 5.28
C VAL A 791 -2.87 21.04 4.13
N ALA A 792 -1.80 21.81 4.26
CA ALA A 792 -0.75 21.90 3.25
C ALA A 792 -0.09 20.54 3.03
N LEU A 793 0.20 19.80 4.10
CA LEU A 793 0.79 18.47 4.00
C LEU A 793 -0.14 17.46 3.31
N LEU A 794 -1.42 17.40 3.70
CA LEU A 794 -2.42 16.55 3.04
C LEU A 794 -2.55 16.84 1.53
N PHE A 795 -2.51 18.12 1.15
CA PHE A 795 -2.54 18.51 -0.26
C PHE A 795 -1.25 18.21 -1.00
N MET A 796 -0.08 18.39 -0.38
CA MET A 796 1.21 18.03 -1.00
C MET A 796 1.32 16.52 -1.22
N THR A 797 0.90 15.74 -0.24
CA THR A 797 0.91 14.27 -0.31
C THR A 797 -0.07 13.76 -1.33
N SER A 798 -1.31 14.26 -1.35
CA SER A 798 -2.24 13.90 -2.43
C SER A 798 -1.65 14.25 -3.79
N GLN A 799 -1.15 15.46 -4.03
CA GLN A 799 -0.59 15.84 -5.33
C GLN A 799 0.61 14.98 -5.75
N THR A 800 1.50 14.63 -4.83
CA THR A 800 2.63 13.74 -5.09
C THR A 800 2.15 12.33 -5.45
N CYS A 801 1.21 11.78 -4.67
CA CYS A 801 0.61 10.47 -4.96
C CYS A 801 -0.19 10.47 -6.27
N ALA A 802 -0.82 11.58 -6.66
CA ALA A 802 -1.49 11.68 -7.97
C ALA A 802 -0.50 11.55 -9.12
N LEU A 803 0.62 12.26 -9.04
CA LEU A 803 1.66 12.22 -10.08
C LEU A 803 2.33 10.84 -10.14
N LYS A 804 2.59 10.20 -8.99
CA LYS A 804 3.06 8.81 -8.95
C LYS A 804 2.00 7.82 -9.44
N ALA A 805 0.73 7.98 -9.08
CA ALA A 805 -0.32 7.11 -9.61
C ALA A 805 -0.39 7.18 -11.14
N LEU A 806 -0.24 8.37 -11.74
CA LEU A 806 -0.21 8.58 -13.19
C LEU A 806 1.03 7.98 -13.88
N SER A 807 2.09 7.63 -13.16
CA SER A 807 3.21 6.87 -13.75
C SER A 807 2.92 5.36 -13.82
N TYR A 808 1.92 4.87 -13.08
CA TYR A 808 1.54 3.45 -13.01
C TYR A 808 0.16 3.14 -13.60
N LEU A 809 -0.69 4.16 -13.75
CA LEU A 809 -2.05 4.07 -14.24
C LEU A 809 -2.21 5.02 -15.42
N ASP A 810 -2.97 4.62 -16.43
CA ASP A 810 -3.34 5.55 -17.49
C ASP A 810 -4.19 6.71 -16.91
N PRO A 811 -4.10 7.92 -17.49
CA PRO A 811 -4.84 9.08 -17.00
C PRO A 811 -6.36 8.88 -16.93
N GLY A 812 -6.92 7.99 -17.76
CA GLY A 812 -8.35 7.69 -17.78
C GLY A 812 -8.78 6.89 -16.55
N THR A 813 -8.09 5.77 -16.29
CA THR A 813 -8.29 4.94 -15.09
C THR A 813 -8.09 5.75 -13.83
N PHE A 814 -7.01 6.54 -13.74
CA PHE A 814 -6.77 7.41 -12.60
C PHE A 814 -7.96 8.37 -12.37
N LYS A 815 -8.42 9.10 -13.41
CA LYS A 815 -9.56 10.03 -13.32
C LYS A 815 -10.88 9.37 -12.90
N LEU A 816 -11.06 8.08 -13.19
CA LEU A 816 -12.25 7.33 -12.80
C LEU A 816 -12.17 6.91 -11.34
N LEU A 817 -11.00 6.44 -10.90
CA LEU A 817 -10.74 6.19 -9.48
C LEU A 817 -10.84 7.47 -8.63
N LEU A 818 -10.52 8.64 -9.19
CA LEU A 818 -10.75 9.93 -8.53
C LEU A 818 -12.22 10.15 -8.14
N GLN A 819 -13.19 9.50 -8.79
CA GLN A 819 -14.61 9.68 -8.48
C GLN A 819 -15.00 9.06 -7.13
N VAL A 820 -14.16 8.18 -6.57
CA VAL A 820 -14.26 7.72 -5.17
C VAL A 820 -14.19 8.90 -4.20
N CYS A 821 -13.57 10.03 -4.59
CA CYS A 821 -13.54 11.24 -3.77
C CYS A 821 -14.95 11.77 -3.43
N LEU A 822 -15.97 11.50 -4.24
CA LEU A 822 -17.34 12.00 -3.99
C LEU A 822 -17.99 11.33 -2.78
N PRO A 823 -18.16 10.00 -2.72
CA PRO A 823 -18.69 9.35 -1.53
C PRO A 823 -17.76 9.55 -0.33
N THR A 824 -16.43 9.50 -0.53
CA THR A 824 -15.47 9.73 0.56
C THR A 824 -15.60 11.13 1.14
N ILE A 825 -15.72 12.19 0.33
CA ILE A 825 -15.84 13.56 0.85
C ILE A 825 -17.21 13.81 1.50
N ALA A 826 -18.28 13.21 0.98
CA ALA A 826 -19.59 13.30 1.62
C ALA A 826 -19.56 12.64 3.00
N PHE A 827 -18.99 11.43 3.08
CA PHE A 827 -18.78 10.71 4.33
C PHE A 827 -17.90 11.51 5.31
N PHE A 828 -16.74 11.98 4.86
CA PHE A 828 -15.84 12.82 5.65
C PHE A 828 -16.50 14.11 6.10
N SER A 829 -17.25 14.79 5.23
CA SER A 829 -17.98 15.99 5.62
C SER A 829 -19.07 15.70 6.67
N TRP A 830 -19.73 14.55 6.62
CA TRP A 830 -20.66 14.14 7.67
C TRP A 830 -19.92 13.88 8.98
N CYS A 831 -18.83 13.11 8.94
CA CYS A 831 -18.03 12.78 10.12
C CYS A 831 -17.35 14.00 10.76
N PHE A 832 -16.78 14.89 9.95
CA PHE A 832 -15.89 15.96 10.40
C PHE A 832 -16.59 17.30 10.59
N LEU A 833 -17.59 17.63 9.76
CA LEU A 833 -18.32 18.89 9.81
C LEU A 833 -19.74 18.73 10.37
N GLY A 834 -20.15 17.51 10.73
CA GLY A 834 -21.50 17.22 11.24
C GLY A 834 -22.60 17.46 10.19
N ARG A 835 -22.25 17.49 8.90
CA ARG A 835 -23.24 17.80 7.86
C ARG A 835 -24.17 16.65 7.60
N LEU A 836 -25.47 16.93 7.68
CA LEU A 836 -26.50 16.00 7.26
C LEU A 836 -26.77 16.20 5.77
N TYR A 837 -26.72 15.10 5.03
CA TYR A 837 -27.07 15.06 3.61
C TYR A 837 -28.50 14.56 3.45
N THR A 838 -29.29 15.27 2.63
CA THR A 838 -30.62 14.81 2.26
C THR A 838 -30.54 13.53 1.44
N ARG A 839 -31.61 12.72 1.44
CA ARG A 839 -31.68 11.50 0.62
C ARG A 839 -31.38 11.77 -0.86
N ARG A 840 -31.85 12.91 -1.40
CA ARG A 840 -31.57 13.34 -2.78
C ARG A 840 -30.08 13.61 -3.01
N GLN A 841 -29.40 14.28 -2.08
CA GLN A 841 -27.97 14.54 -2.20
C GLN A 841 -27.14 13.25 -2.14
N ILE A 842 -27.49 12.32 -1.24
CA ILE A 842 -26.84 11.00 -1.17
C ILE A 842 -27.06 10.24 -2.48
N LEU A 843 -28.30 10.23 -2.99
CA LEU A 843 -28.63 9.59 -4.27
C LEU A 843 -27.82 10.21 -5.43
N CYS A 844 -27.67 11.53 -5.48
CA CYS A 844 -26.85 12.19 -6.50
C CYS A 844 -25.37 11.83 -6.38
N VAL A 845 -24.79 11.87 -5.18
CA VAL A 845 -23.37 11.52 -4.94
C VAL A 845 -23.10 10.05 -5.33
N THR A 846 -23.96 9.14 -4.87
CA THR A 846 -23.88 7.72 -5.22
C THR A 846 -24.13 7.49 -6.71
N GLY A 847 -25.08 8.20 -7.31
CA GLY A 847 -25.39 8.12 -8.73
C GLY A 847 -24.22 8.52 -9.62
N VAL A 848 -23.55 9.65 -9.33
CA VAL A 848 -22.35 10.08 -10.06
C VAL A 848 -21.22 9.07 -9.89
N PHE A 849 -21.04 8.52 -8.68
CA PHE A 849 -20.04 7.50 -8.41
C PHE A 849 -20.30 6.20 -9.20
N ILE A 850 -21.52 5.66 -9.15
CA ILE A 850 -21.92 4.47 -9.91
C ILE A 850 -21.78 4.71 -11.40
N PHE A 851 -22.22 5.86 -11.91
CA PHE A 851 -22.11 6.18 -13.32
C PHE A 851 -20.63 6.19 -13.77
N SER A 852 -19.75 6.73 -12.94
CA SER A 852 -18.31 6.73 -13.22
C SER A 852 -17.73 5.32 -13.28
N ILE A 853 -18.16 4.42 -12.37
CA ILE A 853 -17.77 3.00 -12.41
C ILE A 853 -18.30 2.34 -13.68
N LEU A 854 -19.58 2.54 -14.02
CA LEU A 854 -20.18 1.95 -15.22
C LEU A 854 -19.48 2.42 -16.50
N PHE A 855 -19.13 3.71 -16.57
CA PHE A 855 -18.35 4.27 -17.66
C PHE A 855 -16.97 3.60 -17.78
N TYR A 856 -16.28 3.37 -16.65
CA TYR A 856 -15.00 2.63 -16.64
C TYR A 856 -15.15 1.19 -17.13
N VAL A 857 -16.17 0.47 -16.65
CA VAL A 857 -16.46 -0.90 -17.07
C VAL A 857 -16.76 -0.95 -18.57
N ALA A 858 -17.47 0.04 -19.12
CA ALA A 858 -17.72 0.14 -20.55
C ALA A 858 -16.43 0.41 -21.34
N LYS A 859 -15.58 1.33 -20.88
CA LYS A 859 -14.29 1.66 -21.52
C LYS A 859 -13.30 0.48 -21.51
N SER A 860 -13.15 -0.17 -20.35
CA SER A 860 -12.23 -1.31 -20.17
C SER A 860 -12.61 -2.54 -21.00
N ARG A 861 -13.89 -2.69 -21.37
CA ARG A 861 -14.31 -3.74 -22.31
C ARG A 861 -13.92 -3.44 -23.76
N GLN A 862 -13.65 -2.17 -24.10
CA GLN A 862 -13.33 -1.74 -25.45
C GLN A 862 -11.82 -1.73 -25.73
N GLU A 863 -11.00 -1.51 -24.69
CA GLU A 863 -9.54 -1.67 -24.75
C GLU A 863 -9.23 -3.17 -24.58
N THR A 864 -8.64 -3.81 -25.60
CA THR A 864 -8.32 -5.24 -25.61
C THR A 864 -7.47 -5.65 -24.39
N ALA A 865 -7.66 -6.89 -23.94
CA ALA A 865 -7.21 -7.43 -22.65
C ALA A 865 -5.70 -7.36 -22.35
N ASP A 866 -4.86 -6.96 -23.30
CA ASP A 866 -3.41 -7.00 -23.15
C ASP A 866 -2.79 -5.75 -22.49
N VAL A 867 -3.54 -4.65 -22.30
CA VAL A 867 -2.92 -3.34 -22.00
C VAL A 867 -2.97 -2.91 -20.53
N VAL A 868 -3.74 -3.52 -19.63
CA VAL A 868 -3.85 -2.99 -18.26
C VAL A 868 -3.71 -4.07 -17.20
N ALA A 869 -2.48 -4.59 -17.04
CA ALA A 869 -2.03 -5.03 -15.73
C ALA A 869 -2.01 -3.78 -14.82
N THR A 870 -3.15 -3.47 -14.20
CA THR A 870 -3.27 -2.35 -13.28
C THR A 870 -2.26 -2.59 -12.16
N SER A 871 -1.18 -1.81 -12.14
CA SER A 871 -0.16 -1.98 -11.11
C SER A 871 -0.79 -1.70 -9.76
N ALA A 872 -0.78 -2.68 -8.86
CA ALA A 872 -1.30 -2.55 -7.50
C ALA A 872 -0.69 -1.33 -6.77
N VAL A 873 0.55 -0.99 -7.14
CA VAL A 873 1.26 0.22 -6.67
C VAL A 873 0.52 1.49 -7.09
N GLY A 874 0.09 1.59 -8.35
CA GLY A 874 -0.69 2.73 -8.85
C GLY A 874 -2.04 2.88 -8.14
N LEU A 875 -2.72 1.76 -7.85
CA LEU A 875 -3.95 1.75 -7.07
C LEU A 875 -3.72 2.22 -5.63
N MET A 876 -2.65 1.75 -4.98
CA MET A 876 -2.26 2.20 -3.63
C MET A 876 -2.04 3.71 -3.58
N TYR A 877 -1.24 4.26 -4.51
CA TYR A 877 -1.06 5.71 -4.61
C TYR A 877 -2.38 6.45 -4.82
N THR A 878 -3.31 5.87 -5.58
CA THR A 878 -4.63 6.46 -5.79
C THR A 878 -5.47 6.47 -4.52
N ILE A 879 -5.43 5.41 -3.72
CA ILE A 879 -6.12 5.36 -2.41
C ILE A 879 -5.56 6.44 -1.47
N VAL A 880 -4.23 6.52 -1.35
CA VAL A 880 -3.57 7.55 -0.52
C VAL A 880 -3.92 8.95 -1.03
N PHE A 881 -3.96 9.15 -2.35
CA PHE A 881 -4.43 10.39 -2.96
C PHE A 881 -5.86 10.72 -2.51
N VAL A 882 -6.83 9.79 -2.65
CA VAL A 882 -8.25 10.05 -2.36
C VAL A 882 -8.43 10.40 -0.89
N LEU A 883 -7.83 9.63 0.00
CA LEU A 883 -7.92 9.85 1.45
C LEU A 883 -7.30 11.19 1.86
N SER A 884 -6.10 11.50 1.34
CA SER A 884 -5.39 12.75 1.67
C SER A 884 -6.08 13.97 1.08
N SER A 885 -6.56 13.89 -0.17
CA SER A 885 -7.26 14.97 -0.87
C SER A 885 -8.61 15.30 -0.23
N CYS A 886 -9.39 14.28 0.14
CA CYS A 886 -10.68 14.46 0.83
C CYS A 886 -10.47 15.02 2.24
N SER A 887 -9.50 14.49 3.00
CA SER A 887 -9.18 15.00 4.34
C SER A 887 -8.69 16.45 4.29
N GLY A 888 -7.75 16.75 3.39
CA GLY A 888 -7.21 18.09 3.19
C GLY A 888 -8.29 19.09 2.77
N SER A 889 -9.22 18.67 1.90
CA SER A 889 -10.36 19.50 1.46
C SER A 889 -11.30 19.84 2.62
N ILE A 890 -11.70 18.86 3.43
CA ILE A 890 -12.59 19.11 4.58
C ILE A 890 -11.90 19.91 5.68
N LEU A 891 -10.63 19.64 5.95
CA LEU A 891 -9.85 20.40 6.91
C LEU A 891 -9.68 21.86 6.48
N SER A 892 -9.32 22.07 5.21
CA SER A 892 -9.24 23.40 4.59
C SER A 892 -10.58 24.12 4.70
N GLU A 893 -11.70 23.45 4.41
CA GLU A 893 -13.02 24.04 4.55
C GLU A 893 -13.33 24.50 5.97
N LYS A 894 -13.02 23.66 6.96
CA LYS A 894 -13.19 24.01 8.37
C LYS A 894 -12.39 25.26 8.69
N LEU A 895 -11.08 25.25 8.41
CA LEU A 895 -10.20 26.37 8.74
C LEU A 895 -10.63 27.65 8.01
N LEU A 896 -10.83 27.60 6.69
CA LEU A 896 -11.23 28.76 5.87
C LEU A 896 -12.54 29.41 6.33
N LYS A 897 -13.45 28.63 6.92
CA LYS A 897 -14.75 29.12 7.43
C LYS A 897 -14.71 29.53 8.90
N THR A 898 -13.82 28.95 9.70
CA THR A 898 -13.66 29.30 11.12
C THR A 898 -12.79 30.53 11.31
N THR A 899 -11.77 30.74 10.48
CA THR A 899 -10.93 31.94 10.54
C THR A 899 -11.67 33.12 9.90
N GLY A 900 -11.83 34.21 10.66
CA GLY A 900 -12.48 35.44 10.20
C GLY A 900 -11.70 36.23 9.14
N ASP A 901 -10.48 35.81 8.83
CA ASP A 901 -9.60 36.55 7.92
C ASP A 901 -10.13 36.62 6.46
N PRO A 902 -9.77 37.68 5.72
CA PRO A 902 -9.93 37.72 4.27
C PRO A 902 -9.34 36.48 3.59
N LEU A 903 -10.05 35.97 2.56
CA LEU A 903 -9.63 34.75 1.87
C LEU A 903 -8.21 34.82 1.28
N PRO A 904 -7.75 35.92 0.64
CA PRO A 904 -6.40 35.97 0.11
C PRO A 904 -5.31 35.78 1.16
N ILE A 905 -5.51 36.31 2.39
CA ILE A 905 -4.59 36.12 3.51
C ILE A 905 -4.54 34.63 3.92
N GLN A 906 -5.70 33.98 4.03
CA GLN A 906 -5.77 32.55 4.35
C GLN A 906 -5.12 31.67 3.26
N VAL A 907 -5.26 32.07 1.99
CA VAL A 907 -4.58 31.39 0.88
C VAL A 907 -3.07 31.56 0.97
N VAL A 908 -2.57 32.76 1.35
CA VAL A 908 -1.15 32.98 1.63
C VAL A 908 -0.68 32.05 2.74
N HIS A 909 -1.34 32.03 3.89
CA HIS A 909 -0.99 31.14 5.01
C HIS A 909 -0.93 29.67 4.60
N MET A 910 -1.94 29.19 3.86
CA MET A 910 -1.98 27.81 3.38
C MET A 910 -0.84 27.52 2.38
N LYS A 911 -0.54 28.44 1.46
CA LYS A 911 0.52 28.27 0.45
C LYS A 911 1.92 28.43 1.01
N SER A 912 2.13 29.25 2.02
CA SER A 912 3.40 29.35 2.76
C SER A 912 3.79 27.99 3.35
N CYS A 913 2.84 27.32 4.02
CA CYS A 913 3.06 25.96 4.52
C CYS A 913 3.38 24.95 3.41
N SER A 914 2.68 25.02 2.27
CA SER A 914 2.98 24.14 1.12
C SER A 914 4.38 24.39 0.55
N VAL A 915 4.82 25.65 0.46
CA VAL A 915 6.18 26.01 0.03
C VAL A 915 7.23 25.50 1.01
N MET A 916 7.01 25.60 2.32
CA MET A 916 7.93 25.07 3.33
C MET A 916 8.10 23.54 3.20
N ILE A 917 6.99 22.81 3.09
CA ILE A 917 7.00 21.35 2.90
C ILE A 917 7.65 20.99 1.56
N GLY A 918 7.26 21.69 0.49
CA GLY A 918 7.80 21.51 -0.85
C GLY A 918 9.29 21.80 -0.91
N PHE A 919 9.80 22.78 -0.16
CA PHE A 919 11.23 23.10 -0.08
C PHE A 919 12.01 21.96 0.59
N VAL A 920 11.51 21.40 1.69
CA VAL A 920 12.13 20.23 2.33
C VAL A 920 12.16 19.04 1.37
N ALA A 921 11.03 18.72 0.72
CA ALA A 921 10.95 17.62 -0.25
C ALA A 921 11.82 17.86 -1.51
N PHE A 922 11.91 19.10 -1.96
CA PHE A 922 12.70 19.48 -3.12
C PHE A 922 14.21 19.45 -2.82
N THR A 923 14.62 19.94 -1.66
CA THR A 923 16.04 19.90 -1.24
C THR A 923 16.52 18.47 -1.03
N THR A 924 15.71 17.60 -0.42
CA THR A 924 16.07 16.18 -0.28
C THR A 924 16.16 15.49 -1.63
N HIS A 925 15.22 15.76 -2.54
CA HIS A 925 15.27 15.22 -3.90
C HIS A 925 16.46 15.75 -4.70
N TRP A 926 16.76 17.05 -4.63
CA TRP A 926 17.93 17.65 -5.27
C TRP A 926 19.20 16.99 -4.79
N LEU A 927 19.41 16.93 -3.46
CA LEU A 927 20.61 16.33 -2.87
C LEU A 927 20.84 14.89 -3.36
N ASN A 928 19.77 14.15 -3.66
CA ASN A 928 19.85 12.77 -4.11
C ASN A 928 20.03 12.59 -5.64
N GLN A 929 19.43 13.44 -6.48
CA GLN A 929 19.33 13.18 -7.93
C GLN A 929 19.85 14.31 -8.84
N GLY A 930 20.22 15.48 -8.29
CA GLY A 930 20.59 16.64 -9.08
C GLY A 930 19.40 17.34 -9.76
N LEU A 931 19.65 18.50 -10.36
CA LEU A 931 18.63 19.30 -11.06
C LEU A 931 18.64 19.01 -12.56
N GLU A 932 17.72 18.16 -13.03
CA GLU A 932 17.48 18.00 -14.46
C GLU A 932 16.12 18.57 -14.89
N GLY A 933 16.17 19.71 -15.58
CA GLY A 933 15.09 20.28 -16.39
C GLY A 933 13.79 20.66 -15.65
N THR A 934 13.58 21.96 -15.42
CA THR A 934 12.28 22.49 -14.95
C THR A 934 11.34 22.73 -16.14
N SER A 935 10.17 22.10 -16.17
CA SER A 935 9.11 22.46 -17.12
C SER A 935 8.17 23.51 -16.50
N TRP A 936 7.84 24.56 -17.24
CA TRP A 936 7.13 25.75 -16.76
C TRP A 936 5.60 25.65 -16.81
N ASN A 937 5.02 24.45 -16.81
CA ASN A 937 3.57 24.26 -17.03
C ASN A 937 2.71 24.31 -15.75
N ALA A 938 3.23 24.88 -14.67
CA ALA A 938 2.53 25.01 -13.39
C ALA A 938 1.54 26.19 -13.39
N LEU A 939 0.38 26.02 -14.03
CA LEU A 939 -0.72 26.99 -13.99
C LEU A 939 -1.59 26.88 -12.72
N ILE A 940 -2.26 27.99 -12.44
CA ILE A 940 -2.77 28.52 -11.18
C ILE A 940 -3.88 27.65 -10.52
N HIS A 941 -3.75 27.33 -9.22
CA HIS A 941 -4.73 26.61 -8.38
C HIS A 941 -5.36 27.51 -7.30
N TRP A 942 -5.81 28.70 -7.70
CA TRP A 942 -6.36 29.70 -6.78
C TRP A 942 -7.86 29.65 -6.57
N ASP A 943 -8.55 28.98 -7.48
CA ASP A 943 -9.99 28.87 -7.57
C ASP A 943 -10.59 27.94 -6.49
N GLN A 944 -9.86 26.90 -6.10
CA GLN A 944 -10.34 25.88 -5.16
C GLN A 944 -10.69 26.42 -3.76
N PRO A 945 -9.81 27.19 -3.06
CA PRO A 945 -10.13 27.73 -1.74
C PRO A 945 -11.34 28.66 -1.76
N TYR A 946 -11.55 29.37 -2.88
CA TYR A 946 -12.67 30.30 -3.04
C TYR A 946 -14.01 29.56 -3.08
N ILE A 947 -14.11 28.50 -3.88
CA ILE A 947 -15.30 27.62 -3.90
C ILE A 947 -15.52 26.99 -2.53
N THR A 948 -14.47 26.45 -1.92
CA THR A 948 -14.58 25.77 -0.62
C THR A 948 -15.07 26.72 0.48
N LYS A 949 -14.55 27.96 0.56
CA LYS A 949 -14.97 28.94 1.57
C LYS A 949 -16.41 29.42 1.35
N ARG A 950 -16.81 29.70 0.10
CA ARG A 950 -18.15 30.25 -0.21
C ARG A 950 -19.26 29.21 -0.31
N LEU A 951 -18.93 27.98 -0.71
CA LEU A 951 -19.87 26.88 -0.93
C LEU A 951 -19.52 25.71 -0.01
N SER A 952 -18.97 24.62 -0.55
CA SER A 952 -18.48 23.48 0.21
C SER A 952 -17.48 22.67 -0.59
N SER A 953 -16.68 21.84 0.08
CA SER A 953 -15.78 20.88 -0.58
C SER A 953 -16.54 19.82 -1.36
N THR A 954 -17.72 19.43 -0.91
CA THR A 954 -18.59 18.50 -1.65
C THR A 954 -19.04 19.13 -2.97
N THR A 955 -19.49 20.39 -2.96
CA THR A 955 -19.85 21.12 -4.17
C THR A 955 -18.66 21.28 -5.12
N LYS A 956 -17.46 21.58 -4.58
CA LYS A 956 -16.21 21.62 -5.35
C LYS A 956 -15.97 20.32 -6.11
N ASN A 957 -16.02 19.18 -5.42
CA ASN A 957 -15.75 17.87 -6.02
C ASN A 957 -16.84 17.45 -7.01
N VAL A 958 -18.11 17.75 -6.74
CA VAL A 958 -19.20 17.52 -7.72
C VAL A 958 -18.98 18.37 -8.98
N THR A 959 -18.55 19.62 -8.83
CA THR A 959 -18.23 20.50 -9.98
C THR A 959 -17.04 19.95 -10.77
N GLN A 960 -16.03 19.42 -10.08
CA GLN A 960 -14.87 18.79 -10.70
C GLN A 960 -15.23 17.49 -11.44
N ALA A 961 -16.15 16.69 -10.91
CA ALA A 961 -16.70 15.54 -11.62
C ALA A 961 -17.44 15.96 -12.90
N GLY A 962 -18.22 17.04 -12.83
CA GLY A 962 -18.87 17.65 -14.00
C GLY A 962 -17.87 18.17 -15.04
N SER A 963 -16.81 18.85 -14.61
CA SER A 963 -15.69 19.29 -15.47
C SER A 963 -15.01 18.09 -16.15
N THR A 964 -14.80 16.98 -15.42
CA THR A 964 -14.23 15.75 -15.97
C THR A 964 -15.13 15.17 -17.06
N ALA A 965 -16.43 15.04 -16.79
CA ALA A 965 -17.41 14.58 -17.77
C ALA A 965 -17.46 15.47 -19.01
N LEU A 966 -17.42 16.80 -18.83
CA LEU A 966 -17.39 17.75 -19.93
C LEU A 966 -16.10 17.64 -20.75
N THR A 967 -14.96 17.44 -20.09
CA THR A 967 -13.68 17.19 -20.77
C THR A 967 -13.78 15.98 -21.69
N TYR A 968 -14.38 14.88 -21.19
CA TYR A 968 -14.60 13.67 -21.99
C TYR A 968 -15.59 13.92 -23.13
N ALA A 969 -16.71 14.59 -22.87
CA ALA A 969 -17.69 14.95 -23.89
C ALA A 969 -17.05 15.76 -25.03
N LEU A 970 -16.27 16.78 -24.69
CA LEU A 970 -15.53 17.59 -25.66
C LEU A 970 -14.52 16.77 -26.45
N THR A 971 -13.82 15.85 -25.77
CA THR A 971 -12.86 14.95 -26.44
C THR A 971 -13.55 14.01 -27.42
N MET A 972 -14.74 13.51 -27.09
CA MET A 972 -15.54 12.67 -27.99
C MET A 972 -16.11 13.44 -29.18
N VAL A 973 -16.57 14.67 -28.97
CA VAL A 973 -17.17 15.51 -30.03
C VAL A 973 -16.10 16.03 -31.00
N LEU A 974 -14.95 16.47 -30.48
CA LEU A 974 -13.90 17.12 -31.28
C LEU A 974 -12.81 16.13 -31.78
N GLY A 975 -12.87 14.86 -31.36
CA GLY A 975 -11.91 13.80 -31.72
C GLY A 975 -10.47 14.07 -31.26
N LYS A 976 -9.48 13.37 -31.84
CA LYS A 976 -8.04 13.64 -31.58
C LYS A 976 -7.61 15.07 -31.97
N ASN A 977 -8.45 15.82 -32.67
CA ASN A 977 -8.17 17.16 -33.19
C ASN A 977 -8.56 18.30 -32.24
N VAL A 978 -9.04 18.03 -31.02
CA VAL A 978 -9.37 19.06 -29.99
C VAL A 978 -8.28 20.14 -29.90
N PHE A 979 -7.01 19.71 -29.87
CA PHE A 979 -5.87 20.61 -29.73
C PHE A 979 -5.60 21.44 -30.99
N LYS A 980 -5.84 20.90 -32.19
CA LYS A 980 -5.70 21.67 -33.44
C LYS A 980 -6.77 22.74 -33.56
N VAL A 981 -8.03 22.42 -33.22
CA VAL A 981 -9.17 23.35 -33.36
C VAL A 981 -9.06 24.53 -32.37
N LEU A 982 -8.69 24.28 -31.11
CA LEU A 982 -8.50 25.36 -30.12
C LEU A 982 -7.28 26.25 -30.40
N LEU A 983 -6.30 25.78 -31.19
CA LEU A 983 -5.10 26.54 -31.57
C LEU A 983 -5.25 27.33 -32.88
N ILE A 984 -6.27 27.08 -33.71
CA ILE A 984 -6.49 27.84 -34.96
C ILE A 984 -6.80 29.33 -34.69
N GLY A 985 -7.18 29.71 -33.47
CA GLY A 985 -7.25 31.12 -33.04
C GLY A 985 -5.89 31.84 -32.92
N ARG A 986 -4.76 31.17 -33.19
CA ARG A 986 -3.40 31.68 -32.97
C ARG A 986 -2.63 32.10 -34.23
N TYR A 987 -3.23 32.04 -35.43
CA TYR A 987 -2.57 32.46 -36.68
C TYR A 987 -2.46 33.99 -36.88
N GLY A 988 -2.72 34.81 -35.85
CA GLY A 988 -2.66 36.28 -35.93
C GLY A 988 -1.41 36.96 -35.34
N PHE A 989 -0.49 36.24 -34.69
CA PHE A 989 0.71 36.86 -34.09
C PHE A 989 1.98 36.11 -34.48
N GLY A 990 2.80 36.74 -35.32
CA GLY A 990 4.08 36.21 -35.81
C GLY A 990 5.09 36.01 -34.67
N THR A 991 5.57 34.79 -34.52
CA THR A 991 6.68 34.45 -33.62
C THR A 991 8.01 34.76 -34.30
N ILE A 992 8.76 35.71 -33.72
CA ILE A 992 10.16 35.98 -34.04
C ILE A 992 11.00 34.77 -33.61
N ARG A 993 11.62 34.09 -34.59
CA ARG A 993 12.56 32.99 -34.38
C ARG A 993 13.96 33.57 -34.11
N ILE A 994 14.38 33.62 -32.85
CA ILE A 994 15.78 33.92 -32.50
C ILE A 994 16.59 32.62 -32.60
N ARG A 995 17.59 32.59 -33.49
CA ARG A 995 18.57 31.48 -33.59
C ARG A 995 19.53 31.53 -32.39
N PRO A 996 19.80 30.41 -31.69
CA PRO A 996 20.84 30.39 -30.67
C PRO A 996 22.23 30.32 -31.33
N ASN A 997 23.12 31.22 -30.91
CA ASN A 997 24.54 31.17 -31.24
C ASN A 997 25.26 30.06 -30.46
N ARG A 998 26.32 29.52 -31.09
CA ARG A 998 27.18 28.40 -30.64
C ARG A 998 27.80 28.64 -29.25
N PRO A 999 28.08 27.58 -28.47
CA PRO A 999 28.78 27.73 -27.19
C PRO A 999 30.29 27.89 -27.39
N PHE A 1000 30.85 28.89 -26.70
CA PHE A 1000 32.28 29.10 -26.50
C PHE A 1000 32.77 28.15 -25.40
N SER A 1001 33.84 27.41 -25.67
CA SER A 1001 34.53 26.55 -24.70
C SER A 1001 35.69 27.31 -24.04
N TYR A 1002 35.76 27.28 -22.71
CA TYR A 1002 36.93 27.73 -21.94
C TYR A 1002 37.41 26.56 -21.07
N ARG A 1003 38.64 26.09 -21.31
CA ARG A 1003 39.36 25.07 -20.51
C ARG A 1003 40.72 25.66 -20.12
N ARG A 1004 40.96 25.89 -18.82
CA ARG A 1004 42.29 26.01 -18.18
C ARG A 1004 42.37 24.88 -17.15
N LEU A 1005 43.24 23.87 -17.26
CA LEU A 1005 44.70 23.79 -17.02
C LEU A 1005 45.13 24.02 -15.56
N LEU A 1006 45.50 22.92 -14.90
CA LEU A 1006 46.55 22.72 -13.87
C LEU A 1006 46.93 21.22 -13.96
N SER A 1007 48.03 20.82 -14.61
CA SER A 1007 49.46 20.80 -14.20
C SER A 1007 49.90 19.56 -13.41
N SER A 1008 50.65 18.67 -14.06
CA SER A 1008 51.96 18.12 -13.61
C SER A 1008 52.52 17.27 -14.76
N ARG A 1009 53.63 17.68 -15.40
CA ARG A 1009 55.02 17.18 -15.19
C ARG A 1009 55.03 15.64 -15.18
N THR A 1010 55.66 14.93 -16.12
CA THR A 1010 57.09 14.98 -16.46
C THR A 1010 57.46 14.24 -17.76
N HIS A 1011 58.49 14.79 -18.43
CA HIS A 1011 59.61 14.14 -19.15
C HIS A 1011 59.43 13.27 -20.43
N THR A 1012 60.23 13.72 -21.41
CA THR A 1012 61.06 12.98 -22.39
C THR A 1012 60.45 12.35 -23.66
N SER A 1013 60.64 13.12 -24.73
CA SER A 1013 61.51 12.81 -25.88
C SER A 1013 60.95 12.11 -27.13
N ARG A 1014 61.14 12.86 -28.23
CA ARG A 1014 61.70 12.48 -29.55
C ARG A 1014 60.87 11.64 -30.55
N ARG A 1015 60.76 12.30 -31.72
CA ARG A 1015 60.81 11.82 -33.13
C ARG A 1015 59.56 11.12 -33.66
N LYS A 1016 58.85 11.72 -34.63
CA LYS A 1016 59.13 11.95 -36.07
C LYS A 1016 58.87 10.72 -36.96
N HIS A 1017 58.21 10.99 -38.10
CA HIS A 1017 58.03 10.22 -39.34
C HIS A 1017 56.83 9.26 -39.39
N SER A 1018 55.76 9.64 -40.11
CA SER A 1018 55.49 9.48 -41.56
C SER A 1018 54.92 8.08 -41.86
N ALA A 1019 53.63 7.98 -42.14
CA ALA A 1019 53.05 7.97 -43.50
C ALA A 1019 53.50 6.78 -44.35
N VAL A 1020 52.55 5.94 -44.77
CA VAL A 1020 52.28 5.48 -46.16
C VAL A 1020 51.36 4.24 -46.15
N ASP A 1021 50.19 4.44 -46.76
CA ASP A 1021 49.34 3.57 -47.59
C ASP A 1021 49.41 2.04 -47.53
N LYS A 1022 48.22 1.42 -47.46
CA LYS A 1022 47.70 0.62 -48.60
C LYS A 1022 46.20 0.33 -48.50
N ALA A 1023 45.50 0.69 -49.58
CA ALA A 1023 44.10 0.43 -49.85
C ALA A 1023 43.84 -1.01 -50.27
N ILE A 1024 42.70 -1.59 -49.86
CA ILE A 1024 42.00 -2.64 -50.61
C ILE A 1024 40.48 -2.35 -50.63
N ARG A 1025 39.95 -2.56 -51.84
CA ARG A 1025 38.65 -2.25 -52.45
C ARG A 1025 37.37 -2.68 -51.71
N CYS A 1026 36.32 -1.87 -51.93
CA CYS A 1026 34.89 -2.19 -51.73
C CYS A 1026 34.40 -3.37 -52.59
N PRO A 1027 33.18 -3.88 -52.33
CA PRO A 1027 32.03 -3.32 -53.06
C PRO A 1027 30.80 -3.01 -52.20
N LYS A 1028 29.99 -2.11 -52.77
CA LYS A 1028 28.74 -1.52 -52.30
C LYS A 1028 27.67 -2.57 -51.98
N MET A 1029 26.98 -2.36 -50.85
CA MET A 1029 25.56 -2.73 -50.70
C MET A 1029 24.79 -1.47 -50.27
N ASN A 1030 23.88 -1.04 -51.14
CA ASN A 1030 22.87 -0.03 -50.85
C ASN A 1030 21.75 -0.71 -50.07
N THR A 1031 21.62 -0.41 -48.79
CA THR A 1031 20.38 -0.69 -48.04
C THR A 1031 19.73 0.65 -47.73
N ILE A 1032 18.73 0.98 -48.54
CA ILE A 1032 17.79 2.07 -48.31
C ILE A 1032 16.76 1.53 -47.32
N VAL A 1033 16.83 1.97 -46.06
CA VAL A 1033 15.78 1.69 -45.06
C VAL A 1033 14.86 2.91 -45.03
N TYR A 1034 13.63 2.73 -45.53
CA TYR A 1034 12.53 3.64 -45.30
C TYR A 1034 12.11 3.56 -43.84
N TRP A 1035 12.14 4.69 -43.14
CA TRP A 1035 11.42 4.87 -41.88
C TRP A 1035 9.99 5.25 -42.20
N THR A 1036 9.07 4.31 -42.06
CA THR A 1036 7.64 4.57 -41.91
C THR A 1036 7.36 4.96 -40.47
N GLN A 1037 6.88 6.19 -40.28
CA GLN A 1037 6.34 6.70 -39.02
C GLN A 1037 4.93 6.12 -38.82
N GLU A 1038 4.70 5.41 -37.71
CA GLU A 1038 3.39 5.28 -37.06
C GLU A 1038 3.19 6.36 -36.00
#